data_AF-A0A6J1N6U5-F1
#
_entry.id   AF-A0A6J1N6U5-F1
#
_cell.length_a   1.000
_cell.length_b   1.000
_cell.length_c   1.000
_cell.angle_alpha   90.00
_cell.angle_beta   90.00
_cell.angle_gamma   90.00
#
_symmetry.space_group_name_H-M   'P 1'
#
loop_
_entity.id
_entity.type
_entity.pdbx_description
1 polymer ?
#
loop_
_entity_poly.entity_id
_entity_poly.type
_entity_poly.pdbx_seq_one_letter_code
_entity_poly.pdbx_strand_id
1 'polypeptide(L)'
;MYIKSIVLDGFKSYGTRVEVTGFDPEFNAITGLNGTGKSNILDSICFVLGITNLSNVRAGSLQELIYKNGQAGITKATVSITFDNRDKEHCPLGYENHDEITVTRQVVMGGKNKYLINGINVQNKRVSDLFCSVQLNVNNPHFLIMQGRITKVLNMKPPEILSMVEEAAGTRMYESKKQAAQKTIEKKDAKLQELNDIIKEDIAPKLQKLQDERAQFQEYQKVVRELENLTKLYVAWKYVSAEEKAKEAADKVVAVQDDIKGRHDSIAANGRLAQQLDQQVADINNKIDEESGSVLKQLEQELQGHEKSEAGAAAAHRAARDALASQEKKARLLERALADDTAALADKRQVLDQVSSTFERLRAASDESEAALAEAQQRFLAVSSGLEGASESLQDQLMAAKQEASEASTRISQSMMEKKHAEERLKALQKEFKTSSAQYEKDRRSIDKHQADVDQVQAQLAGINYSEERSRELKETMRSLQGGLRARRDRADALAARLQRCNFNYTPPEPNFDKRRVHGPVCRLIDVPDPTFCTALEEVAGGRLYDVVVDTDVTSKLLLQRGQLQTRTTIIPLNKISGFVIPRQKLAAAQDVAGDPSKVQLALDLISFPEEVRPAMQYIFGGTLVCSDLDVAKRVTYHPSVRCRCVTRDGDVFDPSGVLSGGARQKGGSLLVRLGELRELEAELRAAEAQLAQCGAELDAMQHVADKYNSLQQKLEMNSHALRVARERAASTPHAQLLQEVEALVERAAQLAAAVERDRRTQADTAERARELEAKVKDIKGHREREFKKAEEALKKAKKDAEHHSKSWKQREQEFETLRLEVEELQKAVEGSARQLQDTGDSGAQLQAALRAAKDDHDSATAAVKELQTKIKKQKAEIANRNTEIARLLQKKEQLAKQNDDTELKIKELDYKIKELQTEATDCEKKIKSLEKENPWIPSERQYFGLAGGAYDFAGKQAHLAGSRVAQLRERQDKLARGLNARAHTLLGKEEEQFQDVMRKKRIVEQDRAKLVEVMLELDEKKRKTLVEACEQVTKDFGSIFSTLLPGAQARLRPPPGKSVLDGLEVKVGFNNTWKESLGELSGGQRSLVALSLVLAMLLFKPAPLYILDEVDAALDLSHTQNIGQMLKEHFKHSQFIIVSLKDGMFNNANVLFRTRFVDGMSSVQRTVNTRR
;
A
#
# COMPACT_ATOMS: atom_id res chain seq x y z
N MET A 1 38.40 22.50 -15.40
CA MET A 1 37.22 23.06 -16.08
C MET A 1 36.26 23.65 -15.03
N TYR A 2 35.83 24.92 -15.09
CA TYR A 2 34.88 25.52 -14.13
C TYR A 2 33.85 26.41 -14.84
N ILE A 3 32.72 26.72 -14.20
CA ILE A 3 31.66 27.57 -14.78
C ILE A 3 32.13 29.03 -14.79
N LYS A 4 32.06 29.67 -15.95
CA LYS A 4 32.38 31.09 -16.17
C LYS A 4 31.12 31.96 -16.22
N SER A 5 30.11 31.51 -16.96
CA SER A 5 28.82 32.19 -17.07
C SER A 5 27.66 31.24 -17.38
N ILE A 6 26.44 31.69 -17.04
CA ILE A 6 25.18 30.98 -17.29
C ILE A 6 24.20 31.96 -17.95
N VAL A 7 23.62 31.57 -19.09
CA VAL A 7 22.58 32.32 -19.80
C VAL A 7 21.26 31.56 -19.68
N LEU A 8 20.23 32.24 -19.19
CA LEU A 8 18.88 31.73 -18.97
C LEU A 8 17.92 32.49 -19.90
N ASP A 9 17.13 31.79 -20.71
CA ASP A 9 16.14 32.41 -21.59
C ASP A 9 14.84 31.57 -21.58
N GLY A 10 13.75 32.15 -21.09
CA GLY A 10 12.43 31.49 -20.99
C GLY A 10 12.39 30.31 -19.99
N PHE A 11 13.24 30.31 -18.96
CA PHE A 11 13.42 29.19 -18.02
C PHE A 11 12.80 29.49 -16.64
N LYS A 12 11.80 28.71 -16.23
CA LYS A 12 11.07 28.82 -14.94
C LYS A 12 10.60 30.25 -14.60
N SER A 13 11.32 30.97 -13.72
CA SER A 13 10.99 32.34 -13.31
C SER A 13 11.72 33.43 -14.13
N TYR A 14 12.60 33.02 -15.04
CA TYR A 14 13.36 33.88 -15.94
C TYR A 14 12.66 33.95 -17.30
N GLY A 15 11.69 34.85 -17.44
CA GLY A 15 10.92 35.03 -18.68
C GLY A 15 11.71 35.71 -19.81
N THR A 16 12.65 36.59 -19.46
CA THR A 16 13.57 37.25 -20.39
C THR A 16 14.98 36.68 -20.29
N ARG A 17 15.82 36.97 -21.29
CA ARG A 17 17.22 36.55 -21.30
C ARG A 17 17.98 37.21 -20.14
N VAL A 18 18.44 36.39 -19.18
CA VAL A 18 19.27 36.80 -18.03
C VAL A 18 20.62 36.11 -18.12
N GLU A 19 21.68 36.89 -17.99
CA GLU A 19 23.05 36.39 -18.00
C GLU A 19 23.70 36.56 -16.62
N VAL A 20 24.14 35.45 -16.02
CA VAL A 20 24.86 35.40 -14.76
C VAL A 20 26.34 35.18 -15.07
N THR A 21 27.16 36.21 -14.91
CA THR A 21 28.61 36.19 -15.22
C THR A 21 29.47 36.36 -13.98
N GLY A 22 30.75 35.98 -14.09
CA GLY A 22 31.78 36.31 -13.08
C GLY A 22 31.75 35.41 -11.86
N PHE A 23 31.51 34.11 -12.06
CA PHE A 23 31.72 33.07 -11.05
C PHE A 23 33.21 32.97 -10.69
N ASP A 24 33.50 32.86 -9.41
CA ASP A 24 34.82 32.59 -8.86
C ASP A 24 35.19 31.10 -9.04
N PRO A 25 36.47 30.75 -9.27
CA PRO A 25 36.89 29.35 -9.37
C PRO A 25 36.75 28.55 -8.06
N GLU A 26 36.72 29.21 -6.91
CA GLU A 26 36.70 28.54 -5.60
C GLU A 26 35.30 28.57 -4.97
N PHE A 27 34.81 29.72 -4.50
CA PHE A 27 33.61 29.76 -3.66
C PHE A 27 32.61 30.87 -4.05
N ASN A 28 31.44 30.43 -4.50
CA ASN A 28 30.30 31.27 -4.88
C ASN A 28 29.08 30.98 -3.99
N ALA A 29 28.42 32.03 -3.53
CA ALA A 29 27.15 31.93 -2.81
C ALA A 29 26.02 32.64 -3.55
N ILE A 30 24.81 32.09 -3.47
CA ILE A 30 23.58 32.64 -4.03
C ILE A 30 22.61 32.88 -2.86
N THR A 31 22.14 34.12 -2.70
CA THR A 31 21.22 34.52 -1.63
C THR A 31 20.07 35.39 -2.15
N GLY A 32 19.04 35.62 -1.32
CA GLY A 32 17.82 36.36 -1.67
C GLY A 32 16.59 35.90 -0.87
N LEU A 33 15.50 36.66 -0.93
CA LEU A 33 14.25 36.32 -0.24
C LEU A 33 13.63 35.02 -0.76
N ASN A 34 12.78 34.38 0.02
CA ASN A 34 12.10 33.15 -0.42
C ASN A 34 11.21 33.44 -1.63
N GLY A 35 11.26 32.56 -2.64
CA GLY A 35 10.51 32.72 -3.88
C GLY A 35 11.14 33.62 -4.97
N THR A 36 12.33 34.22 -4.75
CA THR A 36 12.98 35.10 -5.75
C THR A 36 13.67 34.39 -6.91
N GLY A 37 13.64 33.05 -6.96
CA GLY A 37 14.25 32.26 -8.03
C GLY A 37 15.69 31.77 -7.77
N LYS A 38 16.18 31.82 -6.53
CA LYS A 38 17.52 31.32 -6.13
C LYS A 38 17.84 29.92 -6.66
N SER A 39 17.01 28.95 -6.30
CA SER A 39 17.23 27.55 -6.70
C SER A 39 17.00 27.31 -8.18
N ASN A 40 16.32 28.21 -8.90
CA ASN A 40 16.15 28.09 -10.35
C ASN A 40 17.48 28.25 -11.09
N ILE A 41 18.47 28.94 -10.50
CA ILE A 41 19.85 28.99 -11.04
C ILE A 41 20.50 27.60 -10.91
N LEU A 42 20.34 26.92 -9.77
CA LEU A 42 20.86 25.56 -9.59
C LEU A 42 20.14 24.56 -10.50
N ASP A 43 18.82 24.68 -10.61
CA ASP A 43 18.01 23.87 -11.51
C ASP A 43 18.44 24.01 -12.97
N SER A 44 18.88 25.21 -13.37
CA SER A 44 19.41 25.46 -14.72
C SER A 44 20.71 24.69 -14.98
N ILE A 45 21.61 24.60 -13.98
CA ILE A 45 22.84 23.83 -14.07
C ILE A 45 22.51 22.34 -14.17
N CYS A 46 21.64 21.85 -13.29
CA CYS A 46 21.16 20.47 -13.30
C CYS A 46 20.49 20.10 -14.63
N PHE A 47 19.73 21.04 -15.20
CA PHE A 47 19.08 20.89 -16.48
C PHE A 47 20.10 20.75 -17.63
N VAL A 48 21.14 21.59 -17.70
CA VAL A 48 22.18 21.47 -18.74
C VAL A 48 23.03 20.23 -18.57
N LEU A 49 23.37 19.86 -17.34
CA LEU A 49 24.14 18.64 -17.06
C LEU A 49 23.41 17.36 -17.51
N GLY A 50 22.08 17.40 -17.60
CA GLY A 50 21.30 16.31 -18.18
C GLY A 50 20.78 15.28 -17.19
N ILE A 51 20.54 15.70 -15.95
CA ILE A 51 19.98 14.83 -14.90
C ILE A 51 18.65 14.24 -15.37
N THR A 52 18.56 12.91 -15.34
CA THR A 52 17.39 12.14 -15.83
C THR A 52 16.22 12.17 -14.85
N ASN A 53 16.51 12.26 -13.54
CA ASN A 53 15.49 12.38 -12.51
C ASN A 53 15.03 13.84 -12.36
N LEU A 54 13.88 14.16 -12.95
CA LEU A 54 13.31 15.52 -12.95
C LEU A 54 12.87 16.01 -11.55
N SER A 55 12.67 15.09 -10.58
CA SER A 55 12.39 15.48 -9.19
C SER A 55 13.53 16.32 -8.61
N ASN A 56 14.78 16.05 -9.02
CA ASN A 56 15.95 16.81 -8.57
C ASN A 56 15.95 18.23 -9.15
N VAL A 57 15.30 18.46 -10.30
CA VAL A 57 15.16 19.77 -10.95
C VAL A 57 13.82 20.42 -10.54
N ARG A 58 13.15 19.89 -9.51
CA ARG A 58 11.87 20.39 -8.97
C ARG A 58 10.80 20.59 -10.06
N ALA A 59 10.66 19.61 -10.95
CA ALA A 59 9.67 19.59 -12.02
C ALA A 59 9.14 18.16 -12.25
N GLY A 60 7.84 18.02 -12.56
CA GLY A 60 7.23 16.74 -12.94
C GLY A 60 7.39 16.42 -14.43
N SER A 61 7.49 17.47 -15.25
CA SER A 61 7.67 17.37 -16.71
C SER A 61 8.66 18.42 -17.21
N LEU A 62 9.36 18.12 -18.31
CA LEU A 62 10.26 19.08 -18.96
C LEU A 62 9.54 20.35 -19.44
N GLN A 63 8.22 20.27 -19.70
CA GLN A 63 7.41 21.43 -20.10
C GLN A 63 7.26 22.45 -18.97
N GLU A 64 7.31 22.01 -17.71
CA GLU A 64 7.23 22.88 -16.53
C GLU A 64 8.48 23.75 -16.34
N LEU A 65 9.56 23.43 -17.05
CA LEU A 65 10.78 24.25 -17.05
C LEU A 65 10.65 25.49 -17.93
N ILE A 66 9.62 25.55 -18.78
CA ILE A 66 9.33 26.72 -19.62
C ILE A 66 8.57 27.76 -18.79
N TYR A 67 8.94 29.04 -18.94
CA TYR A 67 8.30 30.14 -18.21
C TYR A 67 6.77 30.08 -18.32
N LYS A 68 6.10 29.98 -17.16
CA LYS A 68 4.63 29.82 -17.03
C LYS A 68 4.04 28.72 -17.93
N ASN A 69 4.77 27.62 -18.13
CA ASN A 69 4.35 26.48 -18.97
C ASN A 69 3.92 26.89 -20.40
N GLY A 70 4.46 28.01 -20.91
CA GLY A 70 4.11 28.54 -22.24
C GLY A 70 2.84 29.40 -22.31
N GLN A 71 2.11 29.60 -21.21
CA GLN A 71 0.87 30.41 -21.19
C GLN A 71 1.12 31.90 -21.47
N ALA A 72 2.35 32.38 -21.27
CA ALA A 72 2.75 33.77 -21.48
C ALA A 72 3.37 34.04 -22.87
N GLY A 73 3.15 33.15 -23.85
CA GLY A 73 3.68 33.29 -25.22
C GLY A 73 5.13 32.86 -25.41
N ILE A 74 5.84 32.50 -24.34
CA ILE A 74 7.21 31.96 -24.37
C ILE A 74 7.14 30.44 -24.50
N THR A 75 7.33 29.91 -25.70
CA THR A 75 7.16 28.46 -26.00
C THR A 75 8.44 27.64 -25.96
N LYS A 76 9.58 28.27 -25.66
CA LYS A 76 10.90 27.64 -25.58
C LYS A 76 11.64 28.08 -24.32
N ALA A 77 12.39 27.15 -23.72
CA ALA A 77 13.36 27.44 -22.69
C ALA A 77 14.75 27.04 -23.18
N THR A 78 15.71 27.96 -23.08
CA THR A 78 17.11 27.75 -23.44
C THR A 78 18.00 28.07 -22.25
N VAL A 79 18.88 27.14 -21.90
CA VAL A 79 19.93 27.38 -20.90
C VAL A 79 21.27 27.07 -21.53
N SER A 80 22.20 28.02 -21.46
CA SER A 80 23.58 27.88 -21.94
C SER A 80 24.56 28.11 -20.80
N ILE A 81 25.51 27.20 -20.62
CA ILE A 81 26.58 27.32 -19.63
C ILE A 81 27.91 27.34 -20.36
N THR A 82 28.71 28.36 -20.07
CA THR A 82 30.07 28.50 -20.59
C THR A 82 31.05 28.07 -19.51
N PHE A 83 31.88 27.09 -19.85
CA PHE A 83 32.93 26.57 -19.00
C PHE A 83 34.30 27.04 -19.49
N ASP A 84 35.16 27.41 -18.55
CA ASP A 84 36.58 27.65 -18.82
C ASP A 84 37.33 26.32 -18.91
N ASN A 85 38.08 26.12 -20.00
CA ASN A 85 38.80 24.89 -20.34
C ASN A 85 40.30 25.14 -20.61
N ARG A 86 40.88 26.14 -19.91
CA ARG A 86 42.31 26.45 -20.03
C ARG A 86 43.23 25.41 -19.40
N ASP A 87 42.76 24.67 -18.40
CA ASP A 87 43.49 23.55 -17.81
C ASP A 87 43.43 22.32 -18.73
N LYS A 88 44.55 22.07 -19.42
CA LYS A 88 44.67 21.01 -20.44
C LYS A 88 44.86 19.62 -19.83
N GLU A 89 45.29 19.50 -18.57
CA GLU A 89 45.42 18.19 -17.90
C GLU A 89 44.04 17.62 -17.55
N HIS A 90 43.07 18.48 -17.25
CA HIS A 90 41.71 18.11 -16.84
C HIS A 90 40.66 18.45 -17.90
N CYS A 91 41.05 18.54 -19.17
CA CYS A 91 40.15 18.87 -20.27
C CYS A 91 39.36 17.64 -20.75
N PRO A 92 38.12 17.83 -21.23
CA PRO A 92 37.34 16.74 -21.78
C PRO A 92 37.92 16.27 -23.12
N LEU A 93 37.95 14.94 -23.29
CA LEU A 93 38.54 14.28 -24.47
C LEU A 93 37.90 14.78 -25.77
N GLY A 94 38.74 15.25 -26.71
CA GLY A 94 38.33 15.77 -28.02
C GLY A 94 38.02 17.27 -28.05
N TYR A 95 38.26 17.99 -26.96
CA TYR A 95 38.08 19.46 -26.86
C TYR A 95 39.34 20.18 -26.35
N GLU A 96 40.51 19.56 -26.48
CA GLU A 96 41.81 20.07 -26.03
C GLU A 96 42.14 21.44 -26.64
N ASN A 97 41.74 21.64 -27.90
CA ASN A 97 41.98 22.86 -28.68
C ASN A 97 41.02 24.02 -28.38
N HIS A 98 40.07 23.85 -27.46
CA HIS A 98 39.10 24.88 -27.11
C HIS A 98 39.36 25.39 -25.69
N ASP A 99 39.60 26.68 -25.54
CA ASP A 99 39.80 27.31 -24.22
C ASP A 99 38.49 27.59 -23.48
N GLU A 100 37.37 27.60 -24.20
CA GLU A 100 36.02 27.71 -23.64
C GLU A 100 35.08 26.70 -24.29
N ILE A 101 34.22 26.09 -23.48
CA ILE A 101 33.22 25.12 -23.93
C ILE A 101 31.85 25.62 -23.51
N THR A 102 30.96 25.84 -24.48
CA THR A 102 29.57 26.24 -24.23
C THR A 102 28.64 25.05 -24.43
N VAL A 103 27.96 24.63 -23.37
CA VAL A 103 26.94 23.57 -23.42
C VAL A 103 25.56 24.20 -23.27
N THR A 104 24.70 23.98 -24.25
CA THR A 104 23.34 24.53 -24.30
C THR A 104 22.30 23.42 -24.35
N ARG A 105 21.25 23.52 -23.56
CA ARG A 105 20.08 22.63 -23.62
C ARG A 105 18.83 23.44 -23.93
N GLN A 106 18.04 22.95 -24.88
CA GLN A 106 16.80 23.59 -25.34
C GLN A 106 15.62 22.64 -25.21
N VAL A 107 14.51 23.15 -24.64
CA VAL A 107 13.22 22.47 -24.58
C VAL A 107 12.17 23.38 -25.23
N VAL A 108 11.31 22.79 -26.05
CA VAL A 108 10.24 23.49 -26.78
C VAL A 108 8.91 22.80 -26.50
N MET A 109 7.84 23.57 -26.31
CA MET A 109 6.49 23.02 -26.12
C MET A 109 6.10 22.12 -27.31
N GLY A 110 5.79 20.85 -27.04
CA GLY A 110 5.44 19.84 -28.07
C GLY A 110 6.59 19.43 -29.00
N GLY A 111 7.81 19.95 -28.78
CA GLY A 111 8.98 19.68 -29.61
C GLY A 111 9.96 18.66 -29.00
N LYS A 112 11.00 18.30 -29.76
CA LYS A 112 12.09 17.45 -29.27
C LYS A 112 13.14 18.29 -28.52
N ASN A 113 13.63 17.77 -27.41
CA ASN A 113 14.72 18.37 -26.64
C ASN A 113 16.04 18.30 -27.43
N LYS A 114 16.81 19.38 -27.42
CA LYS A 114 18.09 19.45 -28.15
C LYS A 114 19.23 19.80 -27.19
N TYR A 115 20.37 19.19 -27.43
CA TYR A 115 21.64 19.55 -26.79
C TYR A 115 22.56 20.14 -27.84
N LEU A 116 23.23 21.24 -27.50
CA LEU A 116 24.23 21.85 -28.35
C LEU A 116 25.55 21.99 -27.58
N ILE A 117 26.65 21.53 -28.16
CA ILE A 117 28.01 21.82 -27.66
C ILE A 117 28.64 22.77 -28.67
N ASN A 118 29.06 23.96 -28.24
CA ASN A 118 29.60 25.02 -29.08
C ASN A 118 28.70 25.33 -30.30
N GLY A 119 27.37 25.26 -30.12
CA GLY A 119 26.38 25.50 -31.17
C GLY A 119 26.07 24.30 -32.08
N ILE A 120 26.76 23.17 -31.93
CA ILE A 120 26.53 21.95 -32.73
C ILE A 120 25.56 21.03 -32.00
N ASN A 121 24.49 20.61 -32.67
CA ASN A 121 23.49 19.69 -32.11
C ASN A 121 24.11 18.29 -31.88
N VAL A 122 24.01 17.77 -30.65
CA VAL A 122 24.58 16.49 -30.23
C VAL A 122 23.54 15.61 -29.53
N GLN A 123 23.79 14.31 -29.51
CA GLN A 123 22.98 13.36 -28.73
C GLN A 123 23.31 13.48 -27.23
N ASN A 124 22.33 13.20 -26.36
CA ASN A 124 22.51 13.25 -24.90
C ASN A 124 23.70 12.38 -24.43
N LYS A 125 23.90 11.20 -25.04
CA LYS A 125 25.02 10.32 -24.71
C LYS A 125 26.38 11.03 -24.84
N ARG A 126 26.58 11.83 -25.89
CA ARG A 126 27.84 12.57 -26.10
C ARG A 126 28.07 13.63 -25.03
N VAL A 127 27.01 14.28 -24.54
CA VAL A 127 27.07 15.26 -23.43
C VAL A 127 27.38 14.55 -22.11
N SER A 128 26.74 13.41 -21.87
CA SER A 128 27.05 12.57 -20.70
C SER A 128 28.50 12.07 -20.73
N ASP A 129 29.02 11.67 -21.89
CA ASP A 129 30.42 11.23 -22.05
C ASP A 129 31.40 12.39 -21.82
N LEU A 130 31.07 13.59 -22.32
CA LEU A 130 31.84 14.83 -22.08
C LEU A 130 31.97 15.10 -20.57
N PHE A 131 30.86 15.16 -19.84
CA PHE A 131 30.88 15.44 -18.40
C PHE A 131 31.51 14.29 -17.60
N CYS A 132 31.32 13.04 -18.02
CA CYS A 132 31.99 11.89 -17.39
C CYS A 132 33.52 11.95 -17.54
N SER A 133 34.04 12.49 -18.65
CA SER A 133 35.50 12.62 -18.87
C SER A 133 36.16 13.60 -17.90
N VAL A 134 35.42 14.63 -17.48
CA VAL A 134 35.83 15.59 -16.43
C VAL A 134 35.32 15.21 -15.04
N GLN A 135 34.98 13.93 -14.85
CA GLN A 135 34.55 13.35 -13.56
C GLN A 135 33.23 13.89 -13.01
N LEU A 136 32.40 14.55 -13.84
CA LEU A 136 31.03 14.95 -13.51
C LEU A 136 30.05 13.86 -13.98
N ASN A 137 29.77 12.88 -13.12
CA ASN A 137 28.82 11.82 -13.43
C ASN A 137 27.36 12.30 -13.25
N VAL A 138 26.65 12.45 -14.36
CA VAL A 138 25.27 12.94 -14.42
C VAL A 138 24.25 11.94 -13.83
N ASN A 139 24.56 10.64 -13.86
CA ASN A 139 23.60 9.57 -13.52
C ASN A 139 23.40 9.40 -12.01
N ASN A 140 24.37 9.76 -11.18
CA ASN A 140 24.21 9.86 -9.73
C ASN A 140 25.16 10.97 -9.23
N PRO A 141 24.66 12.21 -9.15
CA PRO A 141 25.51 13.38 -8.98
C PRO A 141 25.95 13.51 -7.52
N HIS A 142 27.10 12.93 -7.18
CA HIS A 142 27.73 13.12 -5.86
C HIS A 142 28.14 14.58 -5.63
N PHE A 143 28.36 15.31 -6.72
CA PHE A 143 28.66 16.73 -6.69
C PHE A 143 27.44 17.63 -6.42
N LEU A 144 26.23 17.06 -6.42
CA LEU A 144 24.97 17.77 -6.20
C LEU A 144 24.32 17.32 -4.89
N ILE A 145 24.23 18.22 -3.93
CA ILE A 145 23.56 17.98 -2.66
C ILE A 145 22.34 18.88 -2.58
N MET A 146 21.21 18.31 -3.01
CA MET A 146 19.90 18.95 -2.93
C MET A 146 19.31 18.84 -1.52
N GLN A 147 18.34 19.72 -1.24
CA GLN A 147 17.54 19.68 -0.02
C GLN A 147 16.99 18.26 0.25
N GLY A 148 17.14 17.76 1.48
CA GLY A 148 16.69 16.43 1.88
C GLY A 148 17.62 15.26 1.47
N ARG A 149 18.67 15.49 0.66
CA ARG A 149 19.65 14.44 0.36
C ARG A 149 20.46 14.05 1.60
N ILE A 150 20.77 15.00 2.48
CA ILE A 150 21.51 14.79 3.73
C ILE A 150 20.75 13.85 4.67
N THR A 151 19.43 14.04 4.83
CA THR A 151 18.61 13.16 5.66
C THR A 151 18.46 11.76 5.06
N LYS A 152 18.49 11.65 3.72
CA LYS A 152 18.49 10.35 3.04
C LYS A 152 19.78 9.56 3.31
N VAL A 153 20.95 10.20 3.25
CA VAL A 153 22.27 9.57 3.51
C VAL A 153 22.31 8.97 4.92
N LEU A 154 21.67 9.60 5.90
CA LEU A 154 21.60 9.10 7.28
C LEU A 154 20.80 7.80 7.45
N ASN A 155 19.80 7.58 6.60
CA ASN A 155 18.91 6.42 6.67
C ASN A 155 19.29 5.33 5.65
N MET A 156 20.45 5.46 5.00
CA MET A 156 20.91 4.49 4.02
C MET A 156 21.29 3.17 4.68
N LYS A 157 20.92 2.08 4.02
CA LYS A 157 21.33 0.74 4.45
C LYS A 157 22.83 0.51 4.15
N PRO A 158 23.48 -0.44 4.83
CA PRO A 158 24.89 -0.76 4.57
C PRO A 158 25.29 -1.00 3.09
N PRO A 159 24.49 -1.70 2.26
CA PRO A 159 24.79 -1.84 0.83
C PRO A 159 24.62 -0.54 0.02
N GLU A 160 23.79 0.40 0.50
CA GLU A 160 23.60 1.69 -0.16
C GLU A 160 24.79 2.63 0.10
N ILE A 161 25.33 2.62 1.33
CA ILE A 161 26.58 3.33 1.65
C ILE A 161 27.75 2.74 0.85
N LEU A 162 27.82 1.41 0.74
CA LEU A 162 28.79 0.75 -0.13
C LEU A 162 28.63 1.19 -1.59
N SER A 163 27.41 1.22 -2.12
CA SER A 163 27.16 1.70 -3.48
C SER A 163 27.61 3.15 -3.69
N MET A 164 27.52 4.01 -2.66
CA MET A 164 28.08 5.36 -2.71
C MET A 164 29.61 5.37 -2.77
N VAL A 165 30.27 4.48 -2.01
CA VAL A 165 31.73 4.33 -2.02
C VAL A 165 32.24 3.73 -3.33
N GLU A 166 31.58 2.70 -3.83
CA GLU A 166 31.84 2.11 -5.15
C GLU A 166 31.78 3.15 -6.26
N GLU A 167 30.84 4.09 -6.16
CA GLU A 167 30.63 5.12 -7.16
C GLU A 167 31.65 6.25 -7.08
N ALA A 168 32.00 6.73 -5.87
CA ALA A 168 33.08 7.70 -5.71
C ALA A 168 34.44 7.13 -6.14
N ALA A 169 34.66 5.83 -5.90
CA ALA A 169 35.81 5.10 -6.40
C ALA A 169 35.77 4.84 -7.92
N GLY A 170 34.65 5.13 -8.60
CA GLY A 170 34.47 4.90 -10.03
C GLY A 170 34.37 3.42 -10.40
N THR A 171 34.22 2.53 -9.43
CA THR A 171 34.20 1.07 -9.63
C THR A 171 32.89 0.56 -10.26
N ARG A 172 31.81 1.36 -10.24
CA ARG A 172 30.52 1.02 -10.88
C ARG A 172 30.61 0.84 -12.40
N MET A 173 31.52 1.57 -13.07
CA MET A 173 31.81 1.38 -14.49
C MET A 173 32.34 -0.03 -14.79
N TYR A 174 33.08 -0.63 -13.85
CA TYR A 174 33.60 -1.98 -13.98
C TYR A 174 32.48 -3.02 -13.93
N GLU A 175 31.49 -2.84 -13.05
CA GLU A 175 30.32 -3.71 -12.98
C GLU A 175 29.50 -3.69 -14.28
N SER A 176 29.30 -2.50 -14.86
CA SER A 176 28.62 -2.35 -16.14
C SER A 176 29.40 -3.01 -17.30
N LYS A 177 30.73 -2.83 -17.33
CA LYS A 177 31.61 -3.50 -18.31
C LYS A 177 31.63 -5.02 -18.13
N LYS A 178 31.60 -5.51 -16.88
CA LYS A 178 31.50 -6.93 -16.54
C LYS A 178 30.21 -7.53 -17.06
N GLN A 179 29.07 -6.89 -16.83
CA GLN A 179 27.78 -7.34 -17.36
C GLN A 179 27.75 -7.35 -18.89
N ALA A 180 28.38 -6.37 -19.55
CA ALA A 180 28.51 -6.36 -21.01
C ALA A 180 29.44 -7.49 -21.53
N ALA A 181 30.54 -7.78 -20.83
CA ALA A 181 31.44 -8.89 -21.13
C ALA A 181 30.73 -10.23 -20.95
N GLN A 182 29.95 -10.41 -19.88
CA GLN A 182 29.15 -11.62 -19.62
C GLN A 182 28.16 -11.90 -20.75
N LYS A 183 27.41 -10.89 -21.20
CA LYS A 183 26.52 -11.01 -22.37
C LYS A 183 27.25 -11.36 -23.66
N THR A 184 28.51 -10.96 -23.78
CA THR A 184 29.34 -11.29 -24.96
C THR A 184 29.85 -12.72 -24.89
N ILE A 185 30.19 -13.22 -23.70
CA ILE A 185 30.56 -14.63 -23.45
C ILE A 185 29.38 -15.55 -23.79
N GLU A 186 28.16 -15.22 -23.33
CA GLU A 186 26.95 -16.00 -23.65
C GLU A 186 26.72 -16.16 -25.16
N LYS A 187 26.94 -15.08 -25.94
CA LYS A 187 26.85 -15.13 -27.41
C LYS A 187 27.95 -15.99 -28.04
N LYS A 188 29.15 -16.01 -27.46
CA LYS A 188 30.27 -16.84 -27.93
C LYS A 188 30.06 -18.31 -27.59
N ASP A 189 29.49 -18.61 -26.43
CA ASP A 189 29.12 -19.98 -26.01
C ASP A 189 28.05 -20.58 -26.93
N ALA A 190 27.01 -19.82 -27.29
CA ALA A 190 26.01 -20.26 -28.27
C ALA A 190 26.63 -20.59 -29.64
N LYS A 191 27.53 -19.73 -30.13
CA LYS A 191 28.23 -19.96 -31.41
C LYS A 191 29.17 -21.18 -31.37
N LEU A 192 29.74 -21.48 -30.21
CA LEU A 192 30.60 -22.65 -30.01
C LEU A 192 29.80 -23.95 -30.00
N GLN A 193 28.58 -23.93 -29.48
CA GLN A 193 27.63 -25.06 -29.59
C GLN A 193 27.28 -25.32 -31.06
N GLU A 194 26.86 -24.29 -31.81
CA GLU A 194 26.55 -24.42 -33.24
C GLU A 194 27.71 -25.03 -34.06
N LEU A 195 28.95 -24.58 -33.82
CA LEU A 195 30.13 -25.12 -34.49
C LEU A 195 30.41 -26.59 -34.13
N ASN A 196 30.14 -27.01 -32.89
CA ASN A 196 30.32 -28.39 -32.47
C ASN A 196 29.31 -29.33 -33.12
N ASP A 197 28.08 -28.85 -33.33
CA ASP A 197 27.01 -29.63 -33.95
C ASP A 197 27.32 -29.84 -35.44
N ILE A 198 27.74 -28.79 -36.16
CA ILE A 198 28.19 -28.88 -37.57
C ILE A 198 29.35 -29.89 -37.75
N ILE A 199 30.33 -29.90 -36.83
CA ILE A 199 31.46 -30.83 -36.91
C ILE A 199 31.00 -32.28 -36.73
N LYS A 200 30.08 -32.53 -35.79
CA LYS A 200 29.62 -33.88 -35.44
C LYS A 200 28.62 -34.44 -36.45
N GLU A 201 27.71 -33.62 -36.94
CA GLU A 201 26.59 -34.07 -37.78
C GLU A 201 26.95 -34.09 -39.27
N ASP A 202 27.71 -33.10 -39.76
CA ASP A 202 27.91 -32.93 -41.22
C ASP A 202 29.29 -33.41 -41.71
N ILE A 203 30.39 -33.05 -41.03
CA ILE A 203 31.75 -33.17 -41.59
C ILE A 203 32.42 -34.51 -41.25
N ALA A 204 32.38 -34.94 -39.98
CA ALA A 204 33.02 -36.18 -39.53
C ALA A 204 32.54 -37.46 -40.24
N PRO A 205 31.22 -37.72 -40.43
CA PRO A 205 30.76 -38.94 -41.09
C PRO A 205 31.13 -38.99 -42.58
N LYS A 206 31.22 -37.83 -43.23
CA LYS A 206 31.56 -37.70 -44.66
C LYS A 206 33.03 -37.99 -44.93
N LEU A 207 33.92 -37.59 -44.02
CA LEU A 207 35.36 -37.88 -44.08
C LEU A 207 35.66 -39.38 -43.95
N GLN A 208 35.00 -40.05 -42.99
CA GLN A 208 35.16 -41.48 -42.73
C GLN A 208 34.75 -42.32 -43.95
N LYS A 209 33.63 -41.98 -44.57
CA LYS A 209 33.12 -42.67 -45.76
C LYS A 209 34.11 -42.64 -46.94
N LEU A 210 34.79 -41.50 -47.17
CA LEU A 210 35.75 -41.35 -48.27
C LEU A 210 37.08 -42.10 -48.03
N GLN A 211 37.46 -42.35 -46.76
CA GLN A 211 38.63 -43.18 -46.42
C GLN A 211 38.38 -44.66 -46.73
N ASP A 212 37.17 -45.15 -46.43
CA ASP A 212 36.76 -46.54 -46.68
C ASP A 212 36.68 -46.87 -48.18
N GLU A 213 36.26 -45.91 -49.01
CA GLU A 213 36.17 -46.06 -50.48
C GLU A 213 37.55 -46.27 -51.16
N ARG A 214 38.64 -45.71 -50.61
CA ARG A 214 40.00 -45.85 -51.16
C ARG A 214 40.57 -47.26 -50.98
N ALA A 215 40.30 -47.89 -49.84
CA ALA A 215 40.81 -49.22 -49.50
C ALA A 215 40.19 -50.31 -50.40
N GLN A 216 38.91 -50.17 -50.74
CA GLN A 216 38.16 -51.12 -51.57
C GLN A 216 38.69 -51.21 -53.02
N PHE A 217 39.29 -50.13 -53.57
CA PHE A 217 39.80 -50.13 -54.95
C PHE A 217 40.98 -51.09 -55.18
N GLN A 218 41.90 -51.19 -54.22
CA GLN A 218 43.13 -51.97 -54.38
C GLN A 218 42.87 -53.49 -54.36
N GLU A 219 41.79 -53.92 -53.72
CA GLU A 219 41.42 -55.32 -53.59
C GLU A 219 40.74 -55.86 -54.86
N TYR A 220 40.10 -55.00 -55.66
CA TYR A 220 39.37 -55.33 -56.88
C TYR A 220 40.24 -56.02 -57.96
N GLN A 221 41.47 -55.54 -58.17
CA GLN A 221 42.31 -55.95 -59.30
C GLN A 221 42.80 -57.41 -59.24
N LYS A 222 42.94 -58.00 -58.04
CA LYS A 222 43.48 -59.36 -57.88
C LYS A 222 42.46 -60.45 -58.22
N VAL A 223 41.18 -60.14 -58.07
CA VAL A 223 40.08 -61.10 -58.12
C VAL A 223 39.67 -61.47 -59.55
N VAL A 224 39.93 -60.59 -60.51
CA VAL A 224 39.52 -60.75 -61.93
C VAL A 224 40.17 -61.96 -62.63
N ARG A 225 41.42 -62.32 -62.29
CA ARG A 225 42.20 -63.37 -63.00
C ARG A 225 41.80 -64.81 -62.64
N GLU A 226 41.33 -65.04 -61.42
CA GLU A 226 41.00 -66.39 -60.92
C GLU A 226 39.64 -66.89 -61.45
N LEU A 227 38.89 -65.99 -62.09
CA LEU A 227 37.49 -66.12 -62.41
C LEU A 227 37.20 -66.84 -63.74
N GLU A 228 38.07 -66.69 -64.72
CA GLU A 228 37.83 -67.15 -66.10
C GLU A 228 37.81 -68.68 -66.23
N ASN A 229 38.68 -69.40 -65.50
CA ASN A 229 38.83 -70.86 -65.62
C ASN A 229 37.68 -71.65 -64.99
N LEU A 230 37.20 -71.22 -63.83
CA LEU A 230 36.09 -71.87 -63.13
C LEU A 230 34.74 -71.63 -63.86
N THR A 231 34.66 -70.63 -64.75
CA THR A 231 33.43 -70.21 -65.42
C THR A 231 32.87 -71.24 -66.41
N LYS A 232 33.70 -72.03 -67.12
CA LYS A 232 33.21 -73.00 -68.14
C LYS A 232 32.48 -74.21 -67.55
N LEU A 233 33.02 -74.82 -66.50
CA LEU A 233 32.38 -75.95 -65.80
C LEU A 233 31.05 -75.53 -65.15
N TYR A 234 31.00 -74.30 -64.66
CA TYR A 234 29.84 -73.71 -64.03
C TYR A 234 28.68 -73.42 -65.02
N VAL A 235 29.00 -73.10 -66.27
CA VAL A 235 27.98 -72.77 -67.30
C VAL A 235 27.07 -73.95 -67.64
N ALA A 236 27.59 -75.19 -67.70
CA ALA A 236 26.78 -76.38 -67.98
C ALA A 236 25.82 -76.73 -66.83
N TRP A 237 26.27 -76.62 -65.58
CA TRP A 237 25.41 -76.80 -64.39
C TRP A 237 24.35 -75.69 -64.27
N LYS A 238 24.73 -74.45 -64.61
CA LYS A 238 23.83 -73.29 -64.63
C LYS A 238 22.65 -73.46 -65.56
N TYR A 239 22.82 -74.13 -66.70
CA TYR A 239 21.75 -74.30 -67.67
C TYR A 239 20.59 -75.14 -67.09
N VAL A 240 20.89 -76.30 -66.51
CA VAL A 240 19.89 -77.19 -65.90
C VAL A 240 19.28 -76.58 -64.62
N SER A 241 20.11 -75.95 -63.78
CA SER A 241 19.62 -75.29 -62.55
C SER A 241 18.76 -74.04 -62.82
N ALA A 242 18.97 -73.33 -63.94
CA ALA A 242 18.17 -72.17 -64.30
C ALA A 242 16.73 -72.53 -64.71
N GLU A 243 16.53 -73.72 -65.28
CA GLU A 243 15.20 -74.20 -65.72
C GLU A 243 14.28 -74.51 -64.54
N GLU A 244 14.81 -75.13 -63.48
CA GLU A 244 14.07 -75.42 -62.25
C GLU A 244 13.79 -74.14 -61.43
N LYS A 245 14.78 -73.24 -61.34
CA LYS A 245 14.65 -71.97 -60.59
C LYS A 245 13.67 -71.00 -61.21
N ALA A 246 13.54 -70.97 -62.54
CA ALA A 246 12.57 -70.11 -63.22
C ALA A 246 11.12 -70.42 -62.81
N LYS A 247 10.77 -71.70 -62.64
CA LYS A 247 9.45 -72.13 -62.17
C LYS A 247 9.21 -71.77 -60.71
N GLU A 248 10.19 -72.03 -59.83
CA GLU A 248 10.08 -71.73 -58.40
C GLU A 248 10.03 -70.22 -58.09
N ALA A 249 10.74 -69.40 -58.87
CA ALA A 249 10.72 -67.95 -58.74
C ALA A 249 9.35 -67.35 -59.14
N ALA A 250 8.70 -67.91 -60.18
CA ALA A 250 7.39 -67.45 -60.63
C ALA A 250 6.30 -67.65 -59.56
N ASP A 251 6.29 -68.80 -58.88
CA ASP A 251 5.32 -69.08 -57.81
C ASP A 251 5.54 -68.19 -56.57
N LYS A 252 6.80 -67.90 -56.23
CA LYS A 252 7.15 -66.99 -55.12
C LYS A 252 6.76 -65.53 -55.38
N VAL A 253 6.82 -65.07 -56.63
CA VAL A 253 6.38 -63.72 -57.01
C VAL A 253 4.90 -63.51 -56.66
N VAL A 254 4.04 -64.48 -56.98
CA VAL A 254 2.60 -64.39 -56.69
C VAL A 254 2.35 -64.28 -55.18
N ALA A 255 3.01 -65.12 -54.37
CA ALA A 255 2.86 -65.11 -52.92
C ALA A 255 3.31 -63.79 -52.26
N VAL A 256 4.42 -63.21 -52.71
CA VAL A 256 4.93 -61.93 -52.18
C VAL A 256 4.03 -60.76 -52.62
N GLN A 257 3.43 -60.85 -53.81
CA GLN A 257 2.55 -59.81 -54.33
C GLN A 257 1.21 -59.72 -53.57
N ASP A 258 0.74 -60.83 -53.00
CA ASP A 258 -0.41 -60.83 -52.10
C ASP A 258 -0.05 -60.32 -50.68
N ASP A 259 1.17 -60.54 -50.17
CA ASP A 259 1.64 -59.94 -48.90
C ASP A 259 1.75 -58.40 -48.99
N ILE A 260 2.22 -57.87 -50.13
CA ILE A 260 2.26 -56.42 -50.38
C ILE A 260 0.86 -55.80 -50.35
N LYS A 261 -0.15 -56.46 -50.93
CA LYS A 261 -1.54 -55.96 -50.87
C LYS A 261 -2.04 -55.89 -49.43
N GLY A 262 -1.83 -56.93 -48.62
CA GLY A 262 -2.22 -56.94 -47.20
C GLY A 262 -1.55 -55.83 -46.38
N ARG A 263 -0.28 -55.51 -46.67
CA ARG A 263 0.45 -54.41 -46.02
C ARG A 263 -0.05 -53.02 -46.45
N HIS A 264 -0.44 -52.85 -47.72
CA HIS A 264 -1.08 -51.61 -48.19
C HIS A 264 -2.42 -51.36 -47.49
N ASP A 265 -3.24 -52.40 -47.30
CA ASP A 265 -4.50 -52.29 -46.56
C ASP A 265 -4.29 -51.87 -45.10
N SER A 266 -3.22 -52.38 -44.46
CA SER A 266 -2.82 -51.97 -43.10
C SER A 266 -2.40 -50.50 -43.02
N ILE A 267 -1.64 -50.00 -44.00
CA ILE A 267 -1.25 -48.57 -44.07
C ILE A 267 -2.49 -47.69 -44.26
N ALA A 268 -3.44 -48.10 -45.10
CA ALA A 268 -4.69 -47.39 -45.31
C ALA A 268 -5.56 -47.33 -44.04
N ALA A 269 -5.64 -48.43 -43.28
CA ALA A 269 -6.33 -48.48 -41.99
C ALA A 269 -5.67 -47.55 -40.95
N ASN A 270 -4.35 -47.57 -40.84
CA ASN A 270 -3.58 -46.68 -39.95
C ASN A 270 -3.75 -45.20 -40.34
N GLY A 271 -3.79 -44.89 -41.65
CA GLY A 271 -4.04 -43.54 -42.16
C GLY A 271 -5.42 -43.00 -41.77
N ARG A 272 -6.47 -43.83 -41.84
CA ARG A 272 -7.82 -43.46 -41.37
C ARG A 272 -7.84 -43.21 -39.85
N LEU A 273 -7.14 -44.03 -39.08
CA LEU A 273 -7.04 -43.86 -37.63
C LEU A 273 -6.27 -42.58 -37.26
N ALA A 274 -5.21 -42.25 -37.99
CA ALA A 274 -4.47 -40.99 -37.81
C ALA A 274 -5.35 -39.76 -38.10
N GLN A 275 -6.18 -39.80 -39.14
CA GLN A 275 -7.16 -38.73 -39.42
C GLN A 275 -8.20 -38.58 -38.29
N GLN A 276 -8.67 -39.69 -37.71
CA GLN A 276 -9.58 -39.64 -36.56
C GLN A 276 -8.91 -39.04 -35.32
N LEU A 277 -7.64 -39.36 -35.07
CA LEU A 277 -6.85 -38.75 -33.99
C LEU A 277 -6.64 -37.26 -34.22
N ASP A 278 -6.40 -36.82 -35.45
CA ASP A 278 -6.28 -35.40 -35.80
C ASP A 278 -7.59 -34.64 -35.56
N GLN A 279 -8.73 -35.24 -35.92
CA GLN A 279 -10.03 -34.65 -35.63
C GLN A 279 -10.27 -34.53 -34.11
N GLN A 280 -9.90 -35.54 -33.33
CA GLN A 280 -10.01 -35.50 -31.87
C GLN A 280 -9.11 -34.42 -31.25
N VAL A 281 -7.88 -34.27 -31.73
CA VAL A 281 -6.97 -33.21 -31.28
C VAL A 281 -7.52 -31.83 -31.65
N ALA A 282 -8.07 -31.65 -32.85
CA ALA A 282 -8.70 -30.40 -33.26
C ALA A 282 -9.93 -30.06 -32.38
N ASP A 283 -10.78 -31.05 -32.08
CA ASP A 283 -11.95 -30.85 -31.22
C ASP A 283 -11.56 -30.49 -29.77
N ILE A 284 -10.49 -31.09 -29.23
CA ILE A 284 -9.98 -30.74 -27.89
C ILE A 284 -9.34 -29.34 -27.90
N ASN A 285 -8.58 -28.98 -28.93
CA ASN A 285 -8.00 -27.65 -29.08
C ASN A 285 -9.09 -26.56 -29.19
N ASN A 286 -10.14 -26.79 -29.99
CA ASN A 286 -11.27 -25.85 -30.09
C ASN A 286 -11.96 -25.66 -28.73
N LYS A 287 -12.14 -26.74 -27.96
CA LYS A 287 -12.69 -26.67 -26.60
C LYS A 287 -11.76 -25.93 -25.63
N ILE A 288 -10.45 -26.10 -25.77
CA ILE A 288 -9.46 -25.33 -24.99
C ILE A 288 -9.56 -23.86 -25.37
N ASP A 289 -9.59 -23.49 -26.65
CA ASP A 289 -9.62 -22.08 -27.07
C ASP A 289 -10.92 -21.37 -26.63
N GLU A 290 -12.08 -22.03 -26.78
CA GLU A 290 -13.37 -21.50 -26.35
C GLU A 290 -13.45 -21.29 -24.82
N GLU A 291 -13.02 -22.28 -24.03
CA GLU A 291 -13.11 -22.23 -22.57
C GLU A 291 -11.96 -21.47 -21.91
N SER A 292 -10.75 -21.46 -22.51
CA SER A 292 -9.56 -20.85 -21.91
C SER A 292 -9.39 -19.38 -22.29
N GLY A 293 -9.75 -19.00 -23.52
CA GLY A 293 -9.54 -17.62 -24.01
C GLY A 293 -10.45 -16.59 -23.36
N SER A 294 -11.69 -16.98 -23.03
CA SER A 294 -12.72 -16.08 -22.51
C SER A 294 -12.89 -16.18 -20.98
N VAL A 295 -13.06 -17.39 -20.44
CA VAL A 295 -13.39 -17.60 -19.02
C VAL A 295 -12.17 -17.36 -18.12
N LEU A 296 -11.00 -17.91 -18.49
CA LEU A 296 -9.77 -17.69 -17.70
C LEU A 296 -9.39 -16.20 -17.70
N LYS A 297 -9.52 -15.53 -18.84
CA LYS A 297 -9.22 -14.11 -18.99
C LYS A 297 -10.18 -13.22 -18.20
N GLN A 298 -11.47 -13.58 -18.15
CA GLN A 298 -12.46 -12.92 -17.30
C GLN A 298 -12.14 -13.12 -15.82
N LEU A 299 -11.85 -14.35 -15.40
CA LEU A 299 -11.48 -14.65 -14.01
C LEU A 299 -10.17 -13.95 -13.59
N GLU A 300 -9.18 -13.85 -14.48
CA GLU A 300 -7.93 -13.13 -14.22
C GLU A 300 -8.16 -11.61 -14.16
N GLN A 301 -9.07 -11.04 -14.96
CA GLN A 301 -9.48 -9.64 -14.84
C GLN A 301 -10.26 -9.36 -13.55
N GLU A 302 -11.18 -10.25 -13.16
CA GLU A 302 -11.92 -10.16 -11.90
C GLU A 302 -10.97 -10.27 -10.70
N LEU A 303 -10.02 -11.21 -10.74
CA LEU A 303 -8.98 -11.33 -9.73
C LEU A 303 -8.16 -10.04 -9.62
N GLN A 304 -7.73 -9.47 -10.73
CA GLN A 304 -6.96 -8.22 -10.73
C GLN A 304 -7.77 -7.03 -10.14
N GLY A 305 -9.07 -7.00 -10.39
CA GLY A 305 -9.99 -6.03 -9.78
C GLY A 305 -10.10 -6.21 -8.26
N HIS A 306 -10.28 -7.46 -7.80
CA HIS A 306 -10.38 -7.78 -6.38
C HIS A 306 -9.05 -7.64 -5.64
N GLU A 307 -7.91 -7.95 -6.24
CA GLU A 307 -6.57 -7.71 -5.68
C GLU A 307 -6.31 -6.21 -5.51
N LYS A 308 -6.78 -5.37 -6.45
CA LYS A 308 -6.70 -3.91 -6.29
C LYS A 308 -7.59 -3.42 -5.14
N SER A 309 -8.78 -4.00 -4.98
CA SER A 309 -9.68 -3.70 -3.87
C SER A 309 -9.10 -4.15 -2.53
N GLU A 310 -8.48 -5.32 -2.47
CA GLU A 310 -7.81 -5.87 -1.28
C GLU A 310 -6.60 -5.02 -0.88
N ALA A 311 -5.76 -4.62 -1.84
CA ALA A 311 -4.66 -3.70 -1.58
C ALA A 311 -5.15 -2.33 -1.07
N GLY A 312 -6.27 -1.83 -1.58
CA GLY A 312 -6.92 -0.62 -1.10
C GLY A 312 -7.43 -0.76 0.35
N ALA A 313 -8.14 -1.84 0.64
CA ALA A 313 -8.65 -2.14 1.98
C ALA A 313 -7.52 -2.40 2.99
N ALA A 314 -6.46 -3.11 2.59
CA ALA A 314 -5.28 -3.35 3.41
C ALA A 314 -4.54 -2.04 3.76
N ALA A 315 -4.43 -1.12 2.79
CA ALA A 315 -3.87 0.21 3.01
C ALA A 315 -4.73 1.04 3.97
N ALA A 316 -6.05 1.01 3.82
CA ALA A 316 -6.99 1.69 4.71
C ALA A 316 -6.94 1.12 6.14
N HIS A 317 -6.93 -0.19 6.30
CA HIS A 317 -6.78 -0.87 7.59
C HIS A 317 -5.45 -0.50 8.26
N ARG A 318 -4.34 -0.50 7.51
CA ARG A 318 -3.03 -0.10 8.03
C ARG A 318 -3.00 1.37 8.45
N ALA A 319 -3.58 2.26 7.64
CA ALA A 319 -3.66 3.69 7.96
C ALA A 319 -4.51 3.94 9.22
N ALA A 320 -5.66 3.28 9.35
CA ALA A 320 -6.51 3.37 10.54
C ALA A 320 -5.80 2.86 11.80
N ARG A 321 -5.05 1.75 11.67
CA ARG A 321 -4.27 1.17 12.78
C ARG A 321 -3.16 2.10 13.24
N ASP A 322 -2.41 2.66 12.28
CA ASP A 322 -1.29 3.54 12.59
C ASP A 322 -1.79 4.89 13.16
N ALA A 323 -2.96 5.37 12.72
CA ALA A 323 -3.64 6.54 13.29
C ALA A 323 -4.09 6.30 14.75
N LEU A 324 -4.71 5.14 15.04
CA LEU A 324 -5.10 4.76 16.40
C LEU A 324 -3.88 4.65 17.32
N ALA A 325 -2.80 3.99 16.87
CA ALA A 325 -1.57 3.87 17.64
C ALA A 325 -0.91 5.23 17.93
N SER A 326 -1.03 6.20 17.01
CA SER A 326 -0.57 7.57 17.23
C SER A 326 -1.41 8.28 18.31
N GLN A 327 -2.74 8.11 18.30
CA GLN A 327 -3.61 8.72 19.31
C GLN A 327 -3.44 8.08 20.68
N GLU A 328 -3.30 6.75 20.77
CA GLU A 328 -3.01 6.07 22.04
C GLU A 328 -1.70 6.55 22.67
N LYS A 329 -0.66 6.79 21.85
CA LYS A 329 0.59 7.40 22.34
C LYS A 329 0.37 8.82 22.87
N LYS A 330 -0.45 9.62 22.18
CA LYS A 330 -0.77 10.98 22.62
C LYS A 330 -1.56 10.97 23.93
N ALA A 331 -2.55 10.09 24.06
CA ALA A 331 -3.31 9.90 25.30
C ALA A 331 -2.40 9.51 26.46
N ARG A 332 -1.46 8.58 26.28
CA ARG A 332 -0.48 8.19 27.33
C ARG A 332 0.44 9.33 27.75
N LEU A 333 0.83 10.21 26.83
CA LEU A 333 1.65 11.38 27.15
C LEU A 333 0.84 12.41 27.95
N LEU A 334 -0.42 12.64 27.58
CA LEU A 334 -1.35 13.51 28.30
C LEU A 334 -1.71 12.96 29.69
N GLU A 335 -1.88 11.64 29.83
CA GLU A 335 -2.08 10.97 31.13
C GLU A 335 -0.89 11.20 32.07
N ARG A 336 0.35 11.09 31.56
CA ARG A 336 1.55 11.37 32.36
C ARG A 336 1.63 12.84 32.74
N ALA A 337 1.40 13.75 31.80
CA ALA A 337 1.39 15.18 32.09
C ALA A 337 0.34 15.54 33.14
N LEU A 338 -0.88 14.97 33.03
CA LEU A 338 -1.94 15.15 34.02
C LEU A 338 -1.54 14.62 35.40
N ALA A 339 -0.88 13.46 35.46
CA ALA A 339 -0.38 12.90 36.72
C ALA A 339 0.72 13.76 37.37
N ASP A 340 1.65 14.29 36.56
CA ASP A 340 2.71 15.19 37.03
C ASP A 340 2.12 16.52 37.53
N ASP A 341 1.17 17.10 36.80
CA ASP A 341 0.49 18.35 37.16
C ASP A 341 -0.37 18.17 38.43
N THR A 342 -1.06 17.04 38.58
CA THR A 342 -1.85 16.74 39.80
C THR A 342 -0.96 16.51 41.02
N ALA A 343 0.20 15.85 40.85
CA ALA A 343 1.18 15.70 41.93
C ALA A 343 1.75 17.06 42.34
N ALA A 344 2.14 17.91 41.38
CA ALA A 344 2.64 19.26 41.64
C ALA A 344 1.58 20.14 42.34
N LEU A 345 0.31 20.04 41.94
CA LEU A 345 -0.80 20.74 42.59
C LEU A 345 -1.00 20.28 44.04
N ALA A 346 -0.89 18.96 44.30
CA ALA A 346 -1.02 18.41 45.64
C ALA A 346 0.12 18.90 46.57
N ASP A 347 1.36 18.85 46.09
CA ASP A 347 2.53 19.34 46.83
C ASP A 347 2.41 20.84 47.13
N LYS A 348 2.04 21.65 46.13
CA LYS A 348 1.89 23.11 46.29
C LYS A 348 0.72 23.48 47.21
N ARG A 349 -0.40 22.74 47.18
CA ARG A 349 -1.50 22.91 48.15
C ARG A 349 -1.06 22.59 49.57
N GLN A 350 -0.28 21.52 49.77
CA GLN A 350 0.24 21.18 51.09
C GLN A 350 1.18 22.28 51.63
N VAL A 351 2.02 22.85 50.76
CA VAL A 351 2.88 24.00 51.13
C VAL A 351 2.03 25.24 51.41
N LEU A 352 0.98 25.51 50.63
CA LEU A 352 0.06 26.63 50.86
C LEU A 352 -0.63 26.52 52.22
N ASP A 353 -1.10 25.33 52.62
CA ASP A 353 -1.72 25.09 53.92
C ASP A 353 -0.73 25.31 55.08
N GLN A 354 0.52 24.84 54.92
CA GLN A 354 1.57 25.09 55.91
C GLN A 354 1.89 26.59 56.03
N VAL A 355 2.05 27.28 54.90
CA VAL A 355 2.33 28.73 54.84
C VAL A 355 1.16 29.51 55.44
N SER A 356 -0.09 29.15 55.11
CA SER A 356 -1.32 29.74 55.66
C SER A 356 -1.34 29.66 57.19
N SER A 357 -1.08 28.49 57.76
CA SER A 357 -1.03 28.32 59.23
C SER A 357 0.07 29.14 59.90
N THR A 358 1.21 29.33 59.23
CA THR A 358 2.28 30.20 59.73
C THR A 358 1.96 31.68 59.56
N PHE A 359 1.28 32.04 58.46
CA PHE A 359 0.81 33.38 58.15
C PHE A 359 -0.21 33.86 59.18
N GLU A 360 -1.23 33.05 59.50
CA GLU A 360 -2.23 33.39 60.53
C GLU A 360 -1.60 33.56 61.91
N ARG A 361 -0.63 32.71 62.26
CA ARG A 361 0.09 32.77 63.55
C ARG A 361 0.97 34.00 63.67
N LEU A 362 1.70 34.36 62.60
CA LEU A 362 2.53 35.57 62.57
C LEU A 362 1.68 36.84 62.53
N ARG A 363 0.52 36.80 61.88
CA ARG A 363 -0.46 37.89 61.91
C ARG A 363 -0.98 38.12 63.32
N ALA A 364 -1.44 37.06 63.99
CA ALA A 364 -1.88 37.15 65.39
C ALA A 364 -0.76 37.63 66.34
N ALA A 365 0.47 37.15 66.15
CA ALA A 365 1.63 37.60 66.94
C ALA A 365 2.02 39.06 66.67
N SER A 366 1.85 39.55 65.44
CA SER A 366 2.05 40.96 65.09
C SER A 366 0.97 41.84 65.75
N ASP A 367 -0.30 41.44 65.68
CA ASP A 367 -1.41 42.14 66.32
C ASP A 367 -1.24 42.19 67.85
N GLU A 368 -0.82 41.07 68.47
CA GLU A 368 -0.52 40.97 69.90
C GLU A 368 0.70 41.83 70.31
N SER A 369 1.74 41.87 69.48
CA SER A 369 2.94 42.68 69.74
C SER A 369 2.70 44.18 69.55
N GLU A 370 1.85 44.58 68.60
CA GLU A 370 1.38 45.96 68.46
C GLU A 370 0.52 46.38 69.65
N ALA A 371 -0.38 45.51 70.12
CA ALA A 371 -1.15 45.75 71.35
C ALA A 371 -0.24 45.88 72.57
N ALA A 372 0.75 44.99 72.73
CA ALA A 372 1.74 45.04 73.82
C ALA A 372 2.67 46.26 73.73
N LEU A 373 3.02 46.72 72.52
CA LEU A 373 3.74 47.96 72.30
C LEU A 373 2.90 49.17 72.72
N ALA A 374 1.61 49.19 72.37
CA ALA A 374 0.69 50.24 72.79
C ALA A 374 0.52 50.26 74.32
N GLU A 375 0.41 49.09 74.96
CA GLU A 375 0.33 48.95 76.42
C GLU A 375 1.64 49.36 77.12
N ALA A 376 2.79 48.96 76.59
CA ALA A 376 4.10 49.35 77.11
C ALA A 376 4.38 50.85 76.90
N GLN A 377 3.92 51.44 75.79
CA GLN A 377 3.92 52.89 75.54
C GLN A 377 3.06 53.61 76.58
N GLN A 378 1.87 53.10 76.87
CA GLN A 378 1.01 53.64 77.92
C GLN A 378 1.63 53.49 79.31
N ARG A 379 2.23 52.34 79.65
CA ARG A 379 2.93 52.13 80.94
C ARG A 379 4.18 52.98 81.09
N PHE A 380 5.00 53.11 80.04
CA PHE A 380 6.15 54.01 80.05
C PHE A 380 5.70 55.47 80.15
N LEU A 381 4.66 55.89 79.45
CA LEU A 381 4.08 57.22 79.64
C LEU A 381 3.57 57.39 81.09
N ALA A 382 2.89 56.40 81.66
CA ALA A 382 2.34 56.46 83.01
C ALA A 382 3.43 56.51 84.10
N VAL A 383 4.55 55.80 83.94
CA VAL A 383 5.66 55.82 84.89
C VAL A 383 6.62 57.00 84.63
N SER A 384 6.80 57.41 83.37
CA SER A 384 7.55 58.61 82.97
C SER A 384 6.91 59.90 83.47
N SER A 385 5.57 59.93 83.46
CA SER A 385 4.77 61.00 84.07
C SER A 385 4.57 60.84 85.59
N GLY A 386 5.12 59.79 86.20
CA GLY A 386 5.15 59.62 87.66
C GLY A 386 3.80 59.34 88.33
N LEU A 387 2.85 58.68 87.65
CA LEU A 387 1.45 58.56 88.10
C LEU A 387 1.16 57.54 89.24
N GLU A 388 2.15 56.90 89.85
CA GLU A 388 2.01 56.23 91.16
C GLU A 388 3.00 56.80 92.19
N GLY A 389 2.53 57.66 93.10
CA GLY A 389 3.28 58.08 94.30
C GLY A 389 3.85 59.50 94.36
N ALA A 390 3.07 60.47 93.87
CA ALA A 390 2.90 61.86 94.35
C ALA A 390 4.11 62.79 94.61
N SER A 391 4.15 63.87 93.81
CA SER A 391 4.05 65.27 94.27
C SER A 391 4.71 66.22 93.28
N GLU A 392 4.05 66.46 92.14
CA GLU A 392 3.54 67.80 91.89
C GLU A 392 2.03 67.64 91.66
N SER A 393 1.34 68.02 92.73
CA SER A 393 -0.08 68.24 92.97
C SER A 393 -1.12 67.20 92.45
N LEU A 394 -1.82 66.53 93.37
CA LEU A 394 -3.16 65.97 93.10
C LEU A 394 -4.15 67.08 92.65
N GLN A 395 -3.78 68.35 92.81
CA GLN A 395 -4.46 69.49 92.18
C GLN A 395 -4.33 69.48 90.64
N ASP A 396 -3.23 68.98 90.06
CA ASP A 396 -3.04 68.88 88.61
C ASP A 396 -3.75 67.65 88.04
N GLN A 397 -3.89 66.57 88.82
CA GLN A 397 -4.75 65.45 88.46
C GLN A 397 -6.24 65.83 88.54
N LEU A 398 -6.61 66.68 89.50
CA LEU A 398 -7.94 67.27 89.56
C LEU A 398 -8.17 68.26 88.39
N MET A 399 -7.15 69.01 87.98
CA MET A 399 -7.19 69.87 86.79
C MET A 399 -7.23 69.06 85.49
N ALA A 400 -6.47 67.97 85.39
CA ALA A 400 -6.45 67.07 84.23
C ALA A 400 -7.75 66.28 84.11
N ALA A 401 -8.32 65.77 85.21
CA ALA A 401 -9.64 65.12 85.19
C ALA A 401 -10.75 66.13 84.82
N LYS A 402 -10.64 67.40 85.25
CA LYS A 402 -11.54 68.48 84.80
C LYS A 402 -11.31 68.87 83.34
N GLN A 403 -10.07 68.88 82.87
CA GLN A 403 -9.71 69.19 81.49
C GLN A 403 -10.10 68.06 80.55
N GLU A 404 -9.93 66.80 80.94
CA GLU A 404 -10.36 65.61 80.20
C GLU A 404 -11.89 65.50 80.16
N ALA A 405 -12.59 65.88 81.23
CA ALA A 405 -14.05 66.04 81.21
C ALA A 405 -14.49 67.18 80.26
N SER A 406 -13.72 68.27 80.18
CA SER A 406 -13.96 69.39 79.24
C SER A 406 -13.63 69.02 77.79
N GLU A 407 -12.56 68.26 77.55
CA GLU A 407 -12.17 67.73 76.24
C GLU A 407 -13.14 66.65 75.75
N ALA A 408 -13.61 65.77 76.65
CA ALA A 408 -14.72 64.86 76.36
C ALA A 408 -15.98 65.64 75.99
N SER A 409 -16.31 66.73 76.70
CA SER A 409 -17.41 67.64 76.34
C SER A 409 -17.21 68.32 74.97
N THR A 410 -15.96 68.61 74.61
CA THR A 410 -15.60 69.19 73.31
C THR A 410 -15.72 68.16 72.19
N ARG A 411 -15.26 66.93 72.41
CA ARG A 411 -15.42 65.78 71.48
C ARG A 411 -16.90 65.42 71.29
N ILE A 412 -17.68 65.39 72.36
CA ILE A 412 -19.14 65.24 72.30
C ILE A 412 -19.75 66.31 71.38
N SER A 413 -19.33 67.57 71.51
CA SER A 413 -19.85 68.66 70.68
C SER A 413 -19.43 68.54 69.20
N GLN A 414 -18.18 68.15 68.94
CA GLN A 414 -17.67 67.90 67.58
C GLN A 414 -18.38 66.71 66.92
N SER A 415 -18.45 65.56 67.59
CA SER A 415 -19.15 64.37 67.07
C SER A 415 -20.65 64.58 66.94
N MET A 416 -21.28 65.38 67.81
CA MET A 416 -22.68 65.80 67.60
C MET A 416 -22.85 66.68 66.36
N MET A 417 -21.91 67.59 66.09
CA MET A 417 -21.97 68.43 64.90
C MET A 417 -21.73 67.64 63.61
N GLU A 418 -20.78 66.71 63.61
CA GLU A 418 -20.54 65.78 62.49
C GLU A 418 -21.72 64.84 62.28
N LYS A 419 -22.32 64.30 63.36
CA LYS A 419 -23.54 63.50 63.30
C LYS A 419 -24.68 64.32 62.67
N LYS A 420 -24.86 65.57 63.10
CA LYS A 420 -25.88 66.46 62.55
C LYS A 420 -25.66 66.72 61.06
N HIS A 421 -24.43 66.99 60.63
CA HIS A 421 -24.11 67.15 59.21
C HIS A 421 -24.33 65.86 58.41
N ALA A 422 -23.97 64.69 58.95
CA ALA A 422 -24.24 63.39 58.33
C ALA A 422 -25.75 63.12 58.22
N GLU A 423 -26.54 63.45 59.25
CA GLU A 423 -28.00 63.31 59.25
C GLU A 423 -28.69 64.31 58.30
N GLU A 424 -28.19 65.54 58.18
CA GLU A 424 -28.68 66.54 57.22
C GLU A 424 -28.36 66.11 55.78
N ARG A 425 -27.15 65.59 55.54
CA ARG A 425 -26.75 65.05 54.23
C ARG A 425 -27.54 63.80 53.88
N LEU A 426 -27.78 62.91 54.85
CA LEU A 426 -28.66 61.75 54.73
C LEU A 426 -30.09 62.19 54.36
N LYS A 427 -30.66 63.20 55.03
CA LYS A 427 -31.99 63.71 54.70
C LYS A 427 -32.07 64.31 53.30
N ALA A 428 -31.02 65.00 52.84
CA ALA A 428 -30.94 65.53 51.48
C ALA A 428 -30.88 64.40 50.44
N LEU A 429 -29.98 63.42 50.64
CA LEU A 429 -29.84 62.25 49.77
C LEU A 429 -31.08 61.34 49.80
N GLN A 430 -31.75 61.18 50.95
CA GLN A 430 -33.02 60.44 51.05
C GLN A 430 -34.15 61.14 50.29
N LYS A 431 -34.12 62.47 50.20
CA LYS A 431 -35.09 63.24 49.40
C LYS A 431 -34.82 63.06 47.90
N GLU A 432 -33.56 63.09 47.49
CA GLU A 432 -33.12 62.79 46.12
C GLU A 432 -33.39 61.32 45.73
N PHE A 433 -33.18 60.40 46.67
CA PHE A 433 -33.48 58.97 46.55
C PHE A 433 -34.97 58.74 46.29
N LYS A 434 -35.86 59.39 47.05
CA LYS A 434 -37.32 59.30 46.85
C LYS A 434 -37.75 59.84 45.48
N THR A 435 -37.08 60.85 44.93
CA THR A 435 -37.39 61.38 43.58
C THR A 435 -36.86 60.49 42.44
N SER A 436 -35.82 59.69 42.66
CA SER A 436 -35.19 58.83 41.64
C SER A 436 -35.79 57.40 41.58
N SER A 437 -36.66 57.05 42.53
CA SER A 437 -37.24 55.70 42.71
C SER A 437 -38.13 55.21 41.56
N ALA A 438 -38.79 56.11 40.82
CA ALA A 438 -39.80 55.74 39.82
C ALA A 438 -39.25 54.95 38.61
N GLN A 439 -37.99 55.21 38.21
CA GLN A 439 -37.36 54.51 37.10
C GLN A 439 -36.81 53.15 37.54
N TYR A 440 -36.17 53.09 38.71
CA TYR A 440 -35.66 51.84 39.29
C TYR A 440 -36.77 50.83 39.57
N GLU A 441 -37.93 51.29 40.08
CA GLU A 441 -39.10 50.42 40.29
C GLU A 441 -39.70 49.90 38.99
N LYS A 442 -39.63 50.65 37.88
CA LYS A 442 -40.03 50.16 36.56
C LYS A 442 -39.08 49.07 36.05
N ASP A 443 -37.78 49.29 36.21
CA ASP A 443 -36.76 48.33 35.76
C ASP A 443 -36.77 47.06 36.63
N ARG A 444 -37.00 47.19 37.94
CA ARG A 444 -37.21 46.06 38.86
C ARG A 444 -38.45 45.23 38.51
N ARG A 445 -39.59 45.87 38.22
CA ARG A 445 -40.79 45.18 37.72
C ARG A 445 -40.55 44.48 36.38
N SER A 446 -39.71 45.06 35.52
CA SER A 446 -39.30 44.45 34.25
C SER A 446 -38.44 43.20 34.48
N ILE A 447 -37.51 43.24 35.45
CA ILE A 447 -36.71 42.08 35.87
C ILE A 447 -37.62 40.98 36.41
N ASP A 448 -38.54 41.30 37.32
CA ASP A 448 -39.45 40.32 37.92
C ASP A 448 -40.34 39.66 36.85
N LYS A 449 -40.83 40.46 35.89
CA LYS A 449 -41.62 39.96 34.76
C LYS A 449 -40.80 39.01 33.87
N HIS A 450 -39.61 39.43 33.43
CA HIS A 450 -38.78 38.59 32.55
C HIS A 450 -38.24 37.36 33.26
N GLN A 451 -38.01 37.42 34.58
CA GLN A 451 -37.65 36.26 35.39
C GLN A 451 -38.82 35.27 35.45
N ALA A 452 -40.04 35.73 35.72
CA ALA A 452 -41.23 34.88 35.69
C ALA A 452 -41.47 34.24 34.31
N ASP A 453 -41.26 35.00 33.22
CA ASP A 453 -41.37 34.50 31.85
C ASP A 453 -40.30 33.43 31.54
N VAL A 454 -39.06 33.59 32.06
CA VAL A 454 -37.99 32.60 31.95
C VAL A 454 -38.35 31.32 32.71
N ASP A 455 -38.79 31.45 33.97
CA ASP A 455 -39.14 30.31 34.82
C ASP A 455 -40.33 29.54 34.24
N GLN A 456 -41.32 30.24 33.68
CA GLN A 456 -42.47 29.62 33.02
C GLN A 456 -42.06 28.83 31.76
N VAL A 457 -41.20 29.39 30.91
CA VAL A 457 -40.73 28.71 29.70
C VAL A 457 -39.80 27.54 30.04
N GLN A 458 -38.98 27.64 31.08
CA GLN A 458 -38.16 26.53 31.58
C GLN A 458 -39.03 25.39 32.12
N ALA A 459 -40.09 25.69 32.87
CA ALA A 459 -41.04 24.67 33.33
C ALA A 459 -41.77 23.99 32.15
N GLN A 460 -42.12 24.74 31.10
CA GLN A 460 -42.71 24.18 29.88
C GLN A 460 -41.74 23.30 29.09
N LEU A 461 -40.44 23.65 29.06
CA LEU A 461 -39.39 22.83 28.44
C LEU A 461 -39.15 21.53 29.21
N ALA A 462 -39.10 21.60 30.55
CA ALA A 462 -38.93 20.42 31.41
C ALA A 462 -40.09 19.41 31.30
N GLY A 463 -41.29 19.88 30.94
CA GLY A 463 -42.47 19.04 30.70
C GLY A 463 -42.52 18.38 29.31
N ILE A 464 -41.57 18.69 28.40
CA ILE A 464 -41.52 18.12 27.06
C ILE A 464 -40.48 16.98 27.03
N ASN A 465 -40.96 15.75 26.86
CA ASN A 465 -40.12 14.55 26.71
C ASN A 465 -39.51 14.45 25.30
N TYR A 466 -38.65 15.41 24.93
CA TYR A 466 -37.89 15.38 23.69
C TYR A 466 -36.42 15.02 23.96
N SER A 467 -35.90 14.02 23.26
CA SER A 467 -34.49 13.65 23.27
C SER A 467 -33.91 13.89 21.89
N GLU A 468 -32.96 14.83 21.79
CA GLU A 468 -32.28 15.15 20.54
C GLU A 468 -31.41 13.97 20.06
N GLU A 469 -30.84 13.21 21.00
CA GLU A 469 -30.04 12.01 20.73
C GLU A 469 -30.88 10.92 20.05
N ARG A 470 -32.06 10.60 20.60
CA ARG A 470 -32.95 9.58 20.02
C ARG A 470 -33.50 10.00 18.64
N SER A 471 -33.78 11.28 18.44
CA SER A 471 -34.17 11.84 17.12
C SER A 471 -33.04 11.71 16.10
N ARG A 472 -31.78 11.90 16.52
CA ARG A 472 -30.59 11.74 15.68
C ARG A 472 -30.35 10.26 15.33
N GLU A 473 -30.42 9.36 16.30
CA GLU A 473 -30.29 7.91 16.10
C GLU A 473 -31.34 7.36 15.13
N LEU A 474 -32.61 7.77 15.28
CA LEU A 474 -33.68 7.37 14.36
C LEU A 474 -33.45 7.91 12.94
N LYS A 475 -32.96 9.16 12.78
CA LYS A 475 -32.61 9.72 11.46
C LYS A 475 -31.44 8.99 10.80
N GLU A 476 -30.43 8.61 11.56
CA GLU A 476 -29.30 7.83 11.05
C GLU A 476 -29.74 6.42 10.66
N THR A 477 -30.56 5.78 11.50
CA THR A 477 -31.13 4.46 11.22
C THR A 477 -32.01 4.49 9.97
N MET A 478 -32.86 5.51 9.81
CA MET A 478 -33.70 5.71 8.62
C MET A 478 -32.84 5.90 7.36
N ARG A 479 -31.78 6.72 7.41
CA ARG A 479 -30.86 6.92 6.27
C ARG A 479 -30.14 5.63 5.89
N SER A 480 -29.67 4.87 6.90
CA SER A 480 -29.02 3.58 6.70
C SER A 480 -29.97 2.56 6.05
N LEU A 481 -31.20 2.45 6.59
CA LEU A 481 -32.24 1.57 6.05
C LEU A 481 -32.62 1.98 4.62
N GLN A 482 -32.82 3.27 4.32
CA GLN A 482 -33.10 3.76 2.97
C GLN A 482 -31.96 3.46 1.97
N GLY A 483 -30.71 3.65 2.39
CA GLY A 483 -29.54 3.32 1.57
C GLY A 483 -29.45 1.83 1.25
N GLY A 484 -29.70 0.97 2.25
CA GLY A 484 -29.69 -0.48 2.10
C GLY A 484 -30.88 -1.02 1.30
N LEU A 485 -32.06 -0.38 1.39
CA LEU A 485 -33.29 -0.81 0.74
C LEU A 485 -33.18 -0.74 -0.79
N ARG A 486 -32.54 0.30 -1.33
CA ARG A 486 -32.28 0.41 -2.77
C ARG A 486 -31.41 -0.76 -3.27
N ALA A 487 -30.33 -1.08 -2.56
CA ALA A 487 -29.45 -2.19 -2.93
C ALA A 487 -30.16 -3.55 -2.84
N ARG A 488 -30.96 -3.78 -1.78
CA ARG A 488 -31.76 -5.01 -1.64
C ARG A 488 -32.82 -5.13 -2.75
N ARG A 489 -33.49 -4.03 -3.07
CA ARG A 489 -34.49 -3.96 -4.16
C ARG A 489 -33.86 -4.22 -5.52
N ASP A 490 -32.75 -3.56 -5.84
CA ASP A 490 -32.03 -3.75 -7.09
C ASP A 490 -31.55 -5.22 -7.24
N ARG A 491 -31.10 -5.85 -6.14
CA ARG A 491 -30.72 -7.28 -6.14
C ARG A 491 -31.90 -8.21 -6.38
N ALA A 492 -33.03 -7.97 -5.69
CA ALA A 492 -34.25 -8.74 -5.86
C ALA A 492 -34.78 -8.59 -7.29
N ASP A 493 -34.84 -7.36 -7.82
CA ASP A 493 -35.32 -7.07 -9.17
C ASP A 493 -34.39 -7.66 -10.25
N ALA A 494 -33.07 -7.60 -10.06
CA ALA A 494 -32.11 -8.21 -10.99
C ALA A 494 -32.24 -9.74 -11.03
N LEU A 495 -32.44 -10.40 -9.89
CA LEU A 495 -32.64 -11.84 -9.83
C LEU A 495 -34.02 -12.23 -10.39
N ALA A 496 -35.08 -11.48 -10.08
CA ALA A 496 -36.41 -11.65 -10.65
C ALA A 496 -36.41 -11.48 -12.18
N ALA A 497 -35.64 -10.52 -12.72
CA ALA A 497 -35.50 -10.29 -14.15
C ALA A 497 -34.78 -11.44 -14.88
N ARG A 498 -33.94 -12.22 -14.19
CA ARG A 498 -33.34 -13.46 -14.74
C ARG A 498 -34.29 -14.64 -14.68
N LEU A 499 -35.29 -14.59 -13.81
CA LEU A 499 -36.28 -15.65 -13.57
C LEU A 499 -37.65 -15.33 -14.19
N GLN A 500 -37.70 -14.56 -15.28
CA GLN A 500 -38.97 -14.12 -15.91
C GLN A 500 -39.94 -15.26 -16.23
N ARG A 501 -39.42 -16.44 -16.60
CA ARG A 501 -40.25 -17.62 -16.91
C ARG A 501 -41.00 -18.18 -15.70
N CYS A 502 -40.57 -17.84 -14.49
CA CYS A 502 -41.21 -18.21 -13.23
C CYS A 502 -42.26 -17.18 -12.76
N ASN A 503 -42.49 -16.12 -13.54
CA ASN A 503 -43.50 -15.11 -13.26
C ASN A 503 -44.69 -15.33 -14.19
N PHE A 504 -45.89 -15.33 -13.61
CA PHE A 504 -47.12 -15.41 -14.38
C PHE A 504 -47.74 -14.02 -14.51
N ASN A 505 -47.57 -13.42 -15.69
CA ASN A 505 -48.15 -12.12 -16.03
C ASN A 505 -49.42 -12.31 -16.86
N TYR A 506 -50.53 -11.74 -16.40
CA TYR A 506 -51.81 -11.75 -17.12
C TYR A 506 -52.54 -10.42 -16.91
N THR A 507 -53.32 -10.02 -17.91
CA THR A 507 -54.27 -8.91 -17.77
C THR A 507 -55.52 -9.46 -17.09
N PRO A 508 -56.03 -8.85 -16.00
CA PRO A 508 -57.28 -9.28 -15.39
C PRO A 508 -58.39 -9.39 -16.45
N PRO A 509 -58.97 -10.58 -16.68
CA PRO A 509 -59.88 -10.80 -17.80
C PRO A 509 -61.21 -10.07 -17.64
N GLU A 510 -61.52 -9.61 -16.44
CA GLU A 510 -62.70 -8.82 -16.09
C GLU A 510 -62.34 -7.74 -15.05
N PRO A 511 -63.04 -6.58 -15.01
CA PRO A 511 -62.71 -5.46 -14.11
C PRO A 511 -62.72 -5.81 -12.61
N ASN A 512 -63.61 -6.71 -12.18
CA ASN A 512 -63.72 -7.19 -10.79
C ASN A 512 -63.16 -8.60 -10.60
N PHE A 513 -62.20 -9.01 -11.45
CA PHE A 513 -61.61 -10.34 -11.37
C PHE A 513 -60.84 -10.53 -10.06
N ASP A 514 -61.22 -11.54 -9.28
CA ASP A 514 -60.54 -11.88 -8.04
C ASP A 514 -59.20 -12.57 -8.34
N LYS A 515 -58.10 -11.84 -8.10
CA LYS A 515 -56.74 -12.31 -8.33
C LYS A 515 -56.36 -13.52 -7.47
N ARG A 516 -57.04 -13.74 -6.33
CA ARG A 516 -56.79 -14.89 -5.43
C ARG A 516 -57.13 -16.23 -6.07
N ARG A 517 -57.98 -16.24 -7.10
CA ARG A 517 -58.33 -17.45 -7.87
C ARG A 517 -57.16 -18.01 -8.68
N VAL A 518 -56.10 -17.21 -8.84
CA VAL A 518 -54.84 -17.60 -9.50
C VAL A 518 -53.77 -17.74 -8.43
N HIS A 519 -53.47 -18.98 -8.06
CA HIS A 519 -52.43 -19.27 -7.06
C HIS A 519 -51.03 -19.01 -7.62
N GLY A 520 -50.84 -19.16 -8.93
CA GLY A 520 -49.60 -18.84 -9.63
C GLY A 520 -48.83 -20.08 -10.11
N PRO A 521 -47.60 -19.90 -10.63
CA PRO A 521 -46.81 -21.00 -11.18
C PRO A 521 -46.32 -21.93 -10.06
N VAL A 522 -46.27 -23.24 -10.36
CA VAL A 522 -45.89 -24.29 -9.41
C VAL A 522 -44.53 -24.03 -8.75
N CYS A 523 -43.54 -23.54 -9.51
CA CYS A 523 -42.22 -23.22 -8.99
C CYS A 523 -42.22 -22.14 -7.90
N ARG A 524 -43.22 -21.26 -7.84
CA ARG A 524 -43.39 -20.26 -6.77
C ARG A 524 -44.27 -20.75 -5.62
N LEU A 525 -44.86 -21.94 -5.72
CA LEU A 525 -45.75 -22.52 -4.70
C LEU A 525 -45.11 -23.63 -3.87
N ILE A 526 -43.98 -24.17 -4.35
CA ILE A 526 -43.21 -25.20 -3.64
C ILE A 526 -42.00 -24.60 -2.94
N ASP A 527 -41.64 -25.14 -1.79
CA ASP A 527 -40.42 -24.85 -1.07
C ASP A 527 -39.65 -26.14 -0.81
N VAL A 528 -38.33 -26.09 -0.84
CA VAL A 528 -37.48 -27.28 -0.70
C VAL A 528 -36.59 -27.12 0.52
N PRO A 529 -36.92 -27.79 1.65
CA PRO A 529 -36.16 -27.63 2.90
C PRO A 529 -34.68 -28.04 2.78
N ASP A 530 -34.38 -29.02 1.92
CA ASP A 530 -33.01 -29.50 1.68
C ASP A 530 -32.58 -29.20 0.22
N PRO A 531 -31.69 -28.21 0.01
CA PRO A 531 -31.23 -27.81 -1.31
C PRO A 531 -30.56 -28.91 -2.13
N THR A 532 -30.09 -29.99 -1.50
CA THR A 532 -29.43 -31.10 -2.19
C THR A 532 -30.36 -31.85 -3.14
N PHE A 533 -31.68 -31.78 -2.92
CA PHE A 533 -32.68 -32.44 -3.77
C PHE A 533 -33.25 -31.54 -4.86
N CYS A 534 -32.89 -30.25 -4.92
CA CYS A 534 -33.46 -29.31 -5.90
C CYS A 534 -33.29 -29.77 -7.35
N THR A 535 -32.12 -30.31 -7.70
CA THR A 535 -31.85 -30.82 -9.06
C THR A 535 -32.73 -32.02 -9.39
N ALA A 536 -32.87 -32.97 -8.48
CA ALA A 536 -33.75 -34.11 -8.65
C ALA A 536 -35.21 -33.68 -8.80
N LEU A 537 -35.67 -32.74 -7.98
CA LEU A 537 -37.04 -32.23 -8.02
C LEU A 537 -37.34 -31.43 -9.31
N GLU A 538 -36.33 -30.74 -9.86
CA GLU A 538 -36.43 -30.10 -11.17
C GLU A 538 -36.67 -31.11 -12.30
N GLU A 539 -35.97 -32.24 -12.28
CA GLU A 539 -36.13 -33.31 -13.28
C GLU A 539 -37.40 -34.15 -13.05
N VAL A 540 -37.86 -34.25 -11.80
CA VAL A 540 -39.15 -34.87 -11.48
C VAL A 540 -40.28 -34.07 -12.12
N ALA A 541 -40.31 -32.76 -11.94
CA ALA A 541 -41.37 -31.88 -12.43
C ALA A 541 -41.18 -31.47 -13.90
N GLY A 542 -39.94 -31.32 -14.36
CA GLY A 542 -39.58 -30.88 -15.71
C GLY A 542 -40.27 -29.57 -16.09
N GLY A 543 -40.86 -29.55 -17.29
CA GLY A 543 -41.61 -28.38 -17.78
C GLY A 543 -42.83 -28.01 -16.94
N ARG A 544 -43.34 -28.92 -16.09
CA ARG A 544 -44.54 -28.69 -15.25
C ARG A 544 -44.30 -27.69 -14.11
N LEU A 545 -43.03 -27.37 -13.82
CA LEU A 545 -42.68 -26.31 -12.86
C LEU A 545 -43.25 -24.94 -13.25
N TYR A 546 -43.46 -24.71 -14.54
CA TYR A 546 -43.98 -23.45 -15.08
C TYR A 546 -45.50 -23.45 -15.25
N ASP A 547 -46.16 -24.57 -14.95
CA ASP A 547 -47.61 -24.68 -15.05
C ASP A 547 -48.26 -23.82 -13.96
N VAL A 548 -49.38 -23.17 -14.29
CA VAL A 548 -50.06 -22.22 -13.41
C VAL A 548 -51.25 -22.88 -12.73
N VAL A 549 -51.28 -22.83 -11.39
CA VAL A 549 -52.36 -23.41 -10.59
C VAL A 549 -53.47 -22.39 -10.40
N VAL A 550 -54.71 -22.81 -10.67
CA VAL A 550 -55.93 -22.00 -10.49
C VAL A 550 -57.02 -22.80 -9.78
N ASP A 551 -57.98 -22.11 -9.20
CA ASP A 551 -59.08 -22.70 -8.45
C ASP A 551 -59.96 -23.67 -9.27
N THR A 552 -60.38 -23.27 -10.48
CA THR A 552 -61.41 -23.97 -11.27
C THR A 552 -61.13 -23.95 -12.78
N ASP A 553 -61.72 -24.87 -13.53
CA ASP A 553 -61.61 -24.88 -14.99
C ASP A 553 -62.29 -23.68 -15.67
N VAL A 554 -63.23 -23.03 -14.99
CA VAL A 554 -63.88 -21.79 -15.47
C VAL A 554 -62.87 -20.64 -15.49
N THR A 555 -62.07 -20.48 -14.43
CA THR A 555 -61.03 -19.45 -14.40
C THR A 555 -59.89 -19.76 -15.37
N SER A 556 -59.54 -21.05 -15.56
CA SER A 556 -58.61 -21.45 -16.62
C SER A 556 -59.07 -20.98 -18.00
N LYS A 557 -60.34 -21.23 -18.35
CA LYS A 557 -60.90 -20.81 -19.65
C LYS A 557 -60.90 -19.29 -19.79
N LEU A 558 -61.27 -18.58 -18.74
CA LEU A 558 -61.34 -17.12 -18.73
C LEU A 558 -59.95 -16.49 -18.94
N LEU A 559 -58.92 -17.01 -18.26
CA LEU A 559 -57.53 -16.55 -18.41
C LEU A 559 -56.96 -16.87 -19.80
N LEU A 560 -57.25 -18.06 -20.34
CA LEU A 560 -56.79 -18.45 -21.68
C LEU A 560 -57.44 -17.62 -22.79
N GLN A 561 -58.72 -17.26 -22.66
CA GLN A 561 -59.45 -16.52 -23.68
C GLN A 561 -59.25 -15.00 -23.59
N ARG A 562 -59.17 -14.44 -22.38
CA ARG A 562 -59.20 -12.99 -22.14
C ARG A 562 -58.02 -12.45 -21.32
N GLY A 563 -57.13 -13.31 -20.84
CA GLY A 563 -56.00 -12.91 -19.99
C GLY A 563 -54.77 -12.33 -20.72
N GLN A 564 -54.82 -12.24 -22.06
CA GLN A 564 -53.72 -11.70 -22.89
C GLN A 564 -52.34 -12.28 -22.55
N LEU A 565 -52.25 -13.60 -22.45
CA LEU A 565 -51.03 -14.29 -22.05
C LEU A 565 -49.93 -14.09 -23.11
N GLN A 566 -48.75 -13.67 -22.68
CA GLN A 566 -47.62 -13.42 -23.59
C GLN A 566 -46.84 -14.68 -23.97
N THR A 567 -47.06 -15.79 -23.25
CA THR A 567 -46.34 -17.05 -23.46
C THR A 567 -47.30 -18.25 -23.43
N ARG A 568 -46.92 -19.33 -24.14
CA ARG A 568 -47.66 -20.59 -24.11
C ARG A 568 -47.63 -21.15 -22.69
N THR A 569 -48.78 -21.13 -22.02
CA THR A 569 -48.92 -21.47 -20.60
C THR A 569 -49.87 -22.66 -20.45
N THR A 570 -49.46 -23.65 -19.66
CA THR A 570 -50.33 -24.74 -19.21
C THR A 570 -50.95 -24.35 -17.87
N ILE A 571 -52.26 -24.54 -17.71
CA ILE A 571 -52.99 -24.19 -16.49
C ILE A 571 -53.56 -25.45 -15.86
N ILE A 572 -53.37 -25.62 -14.55
CA ILE A 572 -53.85 -26.75 -13.74
C ILE A 572 -55.06 -26.29 -12.91
N PRO A 573 -56.29 -26.66 -13.29
CA PRO A 573 -57.48 -26.38 -12.49
C PRO A 573 -57.61 -27.37 -11.32
N LEU A 574 -57.61 -26.86 -10.09
CA LEU A 574 -57.67 -27.69 -8.88
C LEU A 574 -58.96 -28.51 -8.77
N ASN A 575 -60.08 -28.02 -9.30
CA ASN A 575 -61.36 -28.74 -9.27
C ASN A 575 -61.43 -30.00 -10.17
N LYS A 576 -60.49 -30.18 -11.11
CA LYS A 576 -60.50 -31.31 -12.07
C LYS A 576 -59.24 -32.17 -12.03
N ILE A 577 -58.14 -31.66 -11.48
CA ILE A 577 -56.89 -32.41 -11.44
C ILE A 577 -56.98 -33.54 -10.42
N SER A 578 -56.54 -34.74 -10.81
CA SER A 578 -56.35 -35.87 -9.90
C SER A 578 -54.91 -36.36 -10.00
N GLY A 579 -54.23 -36.46 -8.86
CA GLY A 579 -52.85 -36.90 -8.77
C GLY A 579 -52.75 -38.35 -8.35
N PHE A 580 -51.85 -39.11 -8.99
CA PHE A 580 -51.49 -40.46 -8.56
C PHE A 580 -50.29 -40.38 -7.60
N VAL A 581 -50.41 -41.02 -6.44
CA VAL A 581 -49.32 -41.13 -5.46
C VAL A 581 -48.89 -42.59 -5.33
N ILE A 582 -47.59 -42.85 -5.33
CA ILE A 582 -47.04 -44.19 -5.13
C ILE A 582 -47.54 -44.77 -3.79
N PRO A 583 -48.16 -45.96 -3.78
CA PRO A 583 -48.62 -46.60 -2.55
C PRO A 583 -47.48 -46.87 -1.57
N ARG A 584 -47.71 -46.65 -0.26
CA ARG A 584 -46.69 -46.84 0.78
C ARG A 584 -46.06 -48.23 0.81
N GLN A 585 -46.78 -49.27 0.43
CA GLN A 585 -46.25 -50.64 0.32
C GLN A 585 -45.13 -50.75 -0.73
N LYS A 586 -45.26 -50.04 -1.86
CA LYS A 586 -44.22 -50.00 -2.91
C LYS A 586 -43.04 -49.14 -2.50
N LEU A 587 -43.28 -48.05 -1.76
CA LEU A 587 -42.21 -47.23 -1.20
C LEU A 587 -41.37 -48.02 -0.19
N ALA A 588 -42.01 -48.79 0.71
CA ALA A 588 -41.32 -49.66 1.65
C ALA A 588 -40.48 -50.73 0.92
N ALA A 589 -41.06 -51.40 -0.09
CA ALA A 589 -40.32 -52.36 -0.91
C ALA A 589 -39.12 -51.71 -1.65
N ALA A 590 -39.24 -50.45 -2.07
CA ALA A 590 -38.14 -49.70 -2.68
C ALA A 590 -37.02 -49.37 -1.68
N GLN A 591 -37.38 -49.02 -0.44
CA GLN A 591 -36.43 -48.74 0.64
C GLN A 591 -35.68 -50.01 1.07
N ASP A 592 -36.39 -51.15 1.15
CA ASP A 592 -35.77 -52.46 1.44
C ASP A 592 -34.75 -52.85 0.35
N VAL A 593 -35.08 -52.64 -0.92
CA VAL A 593 -34.19 -52.91 -2.06
C VAL A 593 -32.95 -52.00 -2.05
N ALA A 594 -33.10 -50.76 -1.58
CA ALA A 594 -31.98 -49.82 -1.44
C ALA A 594 -31.07 -50.13 -0.24
N GLY A 595 -31.57 -50.91 0.73
CA GLY A 595 -30.89 -51.29 1.97
C GLY A 595 -30.88 -50.22 3.06
N ASP A 596 -31.35 -49.00 2.75
CA ASP A 596 -31.42 -47.87 3.68
C ASP A 596 -32.61 -46.95 3.26
N PRO A 597 -33.55 -46.66 4.18
CA PRO A 597 -34.68 -45.77 3.90
C PRO A 597 -34.28 -44.35 3.47
N SER A 598 -33.10 -43.86 3.86
CA SER A 598 -32.61 -42.53 3.49
C SER A 598 -32.16 -42.43 2.03
N LYS A 599 -31.94 -43.57 1.36
CA LYS A 599 -31.47 -43.62 -0.03
C LYS A 599 -32.58 -43.57 -1.06
N VAL A 600 -33.85 -43.77 -0.65
CA VAL A 600 -35.02 -43.71 -1.52
C VAL A 600 -36.17 -43.00 -0.80
N GLN A 601 -36.57 -41.86 -1.34
CA GLN A 601 -37.63 -41.01 -0.79
C GLN A 601 -38.64 -40.66 -1.88
N LEU A 602 -39.89 -40.40 -1.49
CA LEU A 602 -40.91 -39.94 -2.43
C LEU A 602 -40.69 -38.45 -2.73
N ALA A 603 -40.72 -38.04 -4.00
CA ALA A 603 -40.48 -36.64 -4.37
C ALA A 603 -41.48 -35.67 -3.72
N LEU A 604 -42.72 -36.11 -3.50
CA LEU A 604 -43.76 -35.35 -2.81
C LEU A 604 -43.43 -35.04 -1.33
N ASP A 605 -42.68 -35.92 -0.65
CA ASP A 605 -42.32 -35.75 0.76
C ASP A 605 -41.11 -34.80 0.95
N LEU A 606 -40.40 -34.48 -0.13
CA LEU A 606 -39.22 -33.62 -0.13
C LEU A 606 -39.55 -32.13 -0.37
N ILE A 607 -40.81 -31.81 -0.60
CA ILE A 607 -41.30 -30.46 -0.87
C ILE A 607 -42.31 -30.00 0.19
N SER A 608 -42.25 -28.73 0.54
CA SER A 608 -43.24 -28.04 1.38
C SER A 608 -44.12 -27.16 0.51
N PHE A 609 -45.43 -27.16 0.73
CA PHE A 609 -46.39 -26.40 -0.07
C PHE A 609 -47.70 -26.15 0.69
N PRO A 610 -48.51 -25.15 0.29
CA PRO A 610 -49.82 -24.91 0.88
C PRO A 610 -50.81 -26.06 0.65
N GLU A 611 -51.62 -26.42 1.66
CA GLU A 611 -52.62 -27.50 1.57
C GLU A 611 -53.58 -27.36 0.38
N GLU A 612 -53.97 -26.13 0.04
CA GLU A 612 -54.90 -25.81 -1.04
C GLU A 612 -54.44 -26.34 -2.41
N VAL A 613 -53.13 -26.44 -2.64
CA VAL A 613 -52.55 -26.87 -3.93
C VAL A 613 -52.13 -28.35 -3.94
N ARG A 614 -52.47 -29.10 -2.89
CA ARG A 614 -52.13 -30.53 -2.73
C ARG A 614 -52.50 -31.41 -3.95
N PRO A 615 -53.69 -31.28 -4.59
CA PRO A 615 -54.02 -32.09 -5.77
C PRO A 615 -53.05 -31.87 -6.95
N ALA A 616 -52.59 -30.63 -7.15
CA ALA A 616 -51.61 -30.31 -8.18
C ALA A 616 -50.22 -30.88 -7.85
N MET A 617 -49.80 -30.81 -6.59
CA MET A 617 -48.50 -31.36 -6.17
C MET A 617 -48.46 -32.89 -6.25
N GLN A 618 -49.56 -33.57 -5.90
CA GLN A 618 -49.68 -35.02 -6.09
C GLN A 618 -49.58 -35.43 -7.56
N TYR A 619 -50.18 -34.65 -8.47
CA TYR A 619 -50.09 -34.90 -9.90
C TYR A 619 -48.67 -34.75 -10.46
N ILE A 620 -47.88 -33.82 -9.92
CA ILE A 620 -46.53 -33.51 -10.41
C ILE A 620 -45.47 -34.40 -9.74
N PHE A 621 -45.50 -34.50 -8.40
CA PHE A 621 -44.45 -35.15 -7.61
C PHE A 621 -44.85 -36.51 -7.00
N GLY A 622 -46.12 -36.92 -7.09
CA GLY A 622 -46.61 -38.14 -6.45
C GLY A 622 -46.16 -39.46 -7.11
N GLY A 623 -45.77 -39.41 -8.39
CA GLY A 623 -45.46 -40.60 -9.20
C GLY A 623 -43.97 -40.98 -9.31
N THR A 624 -43.07 -40.27 -8.63
CA THR A 624 -41.61 -40.42 -8.82
C THR A 624 -40.87 -40.57 -7.49
N LEU A 625 -39.90 -41.49 -7.44
CA LEU A 625 -39.00 -41.68 -6.30
C LEU A 625 -37.66 -40.98 -6.56
N VAL A 626 -37.06 -40.42 -5.51
CA VAL A 626 -35.72 -39.82 -5.55
C VAL A 626 -34.74 -40.75 -4.86
N CYS A 627 -33.66 -41.09 -5.56
CA CYS A 627 -32.63 -42.03 -5.14
C CYS A 627 -31.29 -41.33 -4.89
N SER A 628 -30.45 -41.84 -4.00
CA SER A 628 -29.12 -41.27 -3.73
C SER A 628 -28.18 -41.39 -4.93
N ASP A 629 -28.08 -42.59 -5.49
CA ASP A 629 -27.04 -42.97 -6.46
C ASP A 629 -27.63 -43.70 -7.68
N LEU A 630 -26.86 -43.72 -8.77
CA LEU A 630 -27.23 -44.37 -10.02
C LEU A 630 -27.48 -45.87 -9.86
N ASP A 631 -26.67 -46.57 -9.07
CA ASP A 631 -26.82 -48.00 -8.80
C ASP A 631 -28.07 -48.31 -7.97
N VAL A 632 -28.45 -47.40 -7.06
CA VAL A 632 -29.69 -47.53 -6.28
C VAL A 632 -30.88 -47.29 -7.21
N ALA A 633 -30.88 -46.23 -7.99
CA ALA A 633 -31.95 -45.92 -8.95
C ALA A 633 -32.17 -47.07 -9.94
N LYS A 634 -31.10 -47.63 -10.51
CA LYS A 634 -31.19 -48.78 -11.42
C LYS A 634 -31.80 -50.01 -10.76
N ARG A 635 -31.35 -50.37 -9.55
CA ARG A 635 -31.86 -51.54 -8.83
C ARG A 635 -33.33 -51.37 -8.47
N VAL A 636 -33.73 -50.19 -8.00
CA VAL A 636 -35.09 -49.89 -7.54
C VAL A 636 -36.06 -49.79 -8.72
N THR A 637 -35.71 -49.09 -9.81
CA THR A 637 -36.58 -48.91 -10.98
C THR A 637 -36.96 -50.25 -11.63
N TYR A 638 -35.99 -51.16 -11.80
CA TYR A 638 -36.22 -52.41 -12.51
C TYR A 638 -36.63 -53.58 -11.60
N HIS A 639 -36.71 -53.37 -10.28
CA HIS A 639 -37.13 -54.42 -9.35
C HIS A 639 -38.61 -54.80 -9.58
N PRO A 640 -38.97 -56.09 -9.72
CA PRO A 640 -40.31 -56.53 -10.07
C PRO A 640 -41.42 -56.03 -9.12
N SER A 641 -41.13 -55.89 -7.82
CA SER A 641 -42.10 -55.43 -6.82
C SER A 641 -42.31 -53.91 -6.77
N VAL A 642 -41.36 -53.13 -7.29
CA VAL A 642 -41.40 -51.65 -7.23
C VAL A 642 -41.90 -51.10 -8.56
N ARG A 643 -41.12 -51.27 -9.65
CA ARG A 643 -41.42 -50.76 -11.00
C ARG A 643 -41.94 -49.33 -11.00
N CYS A 644 -41.17 -48.40 -10.43
CA CYS A 644 -41.49 -46.97 -10.36
C CYS A 644 -40.40 -46.14 -11.05
N ARG A 645 -40.79 -44.96 -11.56
CA ARG A 645 -39.83 -43.96 -12.07
C ARG A 645 -38.97 -43.47 -10.91
N CYS A 646 -37.66 -43.53 -11.08
CA CYS A 646 -36.69 -43.03 -10.11
C CYS A 646 -35.83 -41.93 -10.72
N VAL A 647 -35.43 -40.96 -9.90
CA VAL A 647 -34.53 -39.87 -10.27
C VAL A 647 -33.39 -39.84 -9.27
N THR A 648 -32.14 -39.79 -9.70
CA THR A 648 -30.99 -39.65 -8.79
C THR A 648 -30.90 -38.21 -8.25
N ARG A 649 -30.14 -37.99 -7.16
CA ARG A 649 -29.85 -36.63 -6.67
C ARG A 649 -29.24 -35.72 -7.73
N ASP A 650 -28.45 -36.30 -8.62
CA ASP A 650 -27.77 -35.60 -9.72
C ASP A 650 -28.68 -35.33 -10.93
N GLY A 651 -29.91 -35.84 -10.93
CA GLY A 651 -30.91 -35.59 -11.98
C GLY A 651 -31.00 -36.67 -13.06
N ASP A 652 -30.39 -37.84 -12.88
CA ASP A 652 -30.53 -38.94 -13.83
C ASP A 652 -31.88 -39.65 -13.65
N VAL A 653 -32.63 -39.78 -14.75
CA VAL A 653 -33.97 -40.36 -14.75
C VAL A 653 -33.94 -41.81 -15.22
N PHE A 654 -34.53 -42.68 -14.42
CA PHE A 654 -34.71 -44.11 -14.69
C PHE A 654 -36.19 -44.44 -14.72
N ASP A 655 -36.73 -44.73 -15.91
CA ASP A 655 -38.12 -45.12 -16.08
C ASP A 655 -38.27 -46.66 -16.23
N PRO A 656 -39.30 -47.30 -15.64
CA PRO A 656 -39.56 -48.73 -15.78
C PRO A 656 -39.78 -49.19 -17.23
N SER A 657 -40.13 -48.26 -18.14
CA SER A 657 -40.24 -48.52 -19.58
C SER A 657 -38.89 -48.70 -20.29
N GLY A 658 -37.77 -48.50 -19.57
CA GLY A 658 -36.41 -48.61 -20.12
C GLY A 658 -35.85 -47.29 -20.64
N VAL A 659 -36.56 -46.18 -20.46
CA VAL A 659 -36.06 -44.83 -20.79
C VAL A 659 -35.06 -44.39 -19.72
N LEU A 660 -33.88 -44.02 -20.19
CA LEU A 660 -32.77 -43.50 -19.38
C LEU A 660 -32.43 -42.11 -19.91
N SER A 661 -32.41 -41.11 -19.03
CA SER A 661 -32.03 -39.74 -19.38
C SER A 661 -31.01 -39.23 -18.37
N GLY A 662 -29.87 -38.76 -18.86
CA GLY A 662 -28.77 -38.20 -18.08
C GLY A 662 -27.82 -37.42 -18.98
N GLY A 663 -27.19 -36.35 -18.48
CA GLY A 663 -26.36 -35.45 -19.28
C GLY A 663 -25.70 -34.33 -18.49
N ALA A 664 -24.81 -33.59 -19.14
CA ALA A 664 -24.11 -32.46 -18.50
C ALA A 664 -25.07 -31.28 -18.27
N ARG A 665 -24.98 -30.70 -17.06
CA ARG A 665 -25.81 -29.59 -16.59
C ARG A 665 -25.79 -28.39 -17.56
N GLN A 666 -26.93 -27.74 -17.77
CA GLN A 666 -26.93 -26.40 -18.39
C GLN A 666 -26.21 -25.41 -17.46
N LYS A 667 -25.31 -24.60 -18.01
CA LYS A 667 -24.51 -23.60 -17.27
C LYS A 667 -25.45 -22.56 -16.64
N GLY A 668 -25.84 -22.77 -15.38
CA GLY A 668 -26.83 -21.89 -14.72
C GLY A 668 -27.34 -22.27 -13.33
N GLY A 669 -26.74 -23.21 -12.60
CA GLY A 669 -27.26 -23.60 -11.28
C GLY A 669 -28.66 -24.27 -11.34
N SER A 670 -29.24 -24.60 -10.18
CA SER A 670 -30.60 -25.14 -10.08
C SER A 670 -31.57 -23.95 -9.99
N LEU A 671 -32.69 -24.04 -10.72
CA LEU A 671 -33.74 -23.02 -10.75
C LEU A 671 -34.38 -22.82 -9.37
N LEU A 672 -34.66 -23.91 -8.65
CA LEU A 672 -35.31 -23.90 -7.34
C LEU A 672 -34.41 -23.27 -6.27
N VAL A 673 -33.09 -23.48 -6.34
CA VAL A 673 -32.14 -22.79 -5.46
C VAL A 673 -32.22 -21.27 -5.66
N ARG A 674 -32.22 -20.80 -6.90
CA ARG A 674 -32.33 -19.37 -7.22
C ARG A 674 -33.68 -18.77 -6.83
N LEU A 675 -34.76 -19.56 -6.91
CA LEU A 675 -36.08 -19.14 -6.43
C LEU A 675 -36.13 -19.06 -4.89
N GLY A 676 -35.43 -19.95 -4.19
CA GLY A 676 -35.21 -19.86 -2.75
C GLY A 676 -34.49 -18.57 -2.37
N GLU A 677 -33.36 -18.29 -3.02
CA GLU A 677 -32.61 -17.02 -2.85
C GLU A 677 -33.49 -15.79 -3.11
N LEU A 678 -34.31 -15.82 -4.17
CA LEU A 678 -35.23 -14.71 -4.48
C LEU A 678 -36.26 -14.50 -3.38
N ARG A 679 -36.83 -15.58 -2.82
CA ARG A 679 -37.80 -15.47 -1.72
C ARG A 679 -37.18 -14.90 -0.45
N GLU A 680 -35.98 -15.32 -0.11
CA GLU A 680 -35.24 -14.78 1.04
C GLU A 680 -35.00 -13.28 0.86
N LEU A 681 -34.53 -12.86 -0.32
CA LEU A 681 -34.33 -11.45 -0.65
C LEU A 681 -35.64 -10.64 -0.62
N GLU A 682 -36.74 -11.19 -1.15
CA GLU A 682 -38.06 -10.56 -1.09
C GLU A 682 -38.61 -10.47 0.34
N ALA A 683 -38.26 -11.41 1.23
CA ALA A 683 -38.63 -11.39 2.64
C ALA A 683 -37.81 -10.36 3.43
N GLU A 684 -36.50 -10.30 3.20
CA GLU A 684 -35.62 -9.27 3.75
C GLU A 684 -36.03 -7.87 3.33
N LEU A 685 -36.39 -7.70 2.05
CA LEU A 685 -36.86 -6.43 1.52
C LEU A 685 -38.14 -5.98 2.23
N ARG A 686 -39.12 -6.89 2.37
CA ARG A 686 -40.37 -6.61 3.10
C ARG A 686 -40.14 -6.27 4.57
N ALA A 687 -39.23 -6.98 5.24
CA ALA A 687 -38.87 -6.69 6.63
C ALA A 687 -38.22 -5.30 6.76
N ALA A 688 -37.31 -4.95 5.86
CA ALA A 688 -36.65 -3.64 5.84
C ALA A 688 -37.63 -2.50 5.50
N GLU A 689 -38.57 -2.72 4.57
CA GLU A 689 -39.65 -1.77 4.26
C GLU A 689 -40.54 -1.53 5.49
N ALA A 690 -40.89 -2.58 6.24
CA ALA A 690 -41.69 -2.46 7.46
C ALA A 690 -40.93 -1.70 8.57
N GLN A 691 -39.64 -1.99 8.78
CA GLN A 691 -38.80 -1.27 9.74
C GLN A 691 -38.65 0.21 9.37
N LEU A 692 -38.46 0.52 8.08
CA LEU A 692 -38.37 1.89 7.61
C LEU A 692 -39.69 2.65 7.84
N ALA A 693 -40.83 2.01 7.59
CA ALA A 693 -42.14 2.61 7.85
C ALA A 693 -42.35 2.88 9.35
N GLN A 694 -41.90 1.97 10.22
CA GLN A 694 -41.96 2.17 11.67
C GLN A 694 -41.08 3.35 12.13
N CYS A 695 -39.81 3.40 11.70
CA CYS A 695 -38.91 4.51 12.04
C CYS A 695 -39.43 5.85 11.50
N GLY A 696 -40.03 5.86 10.30
CA GLY A 696 -40.67 7.06 9.75
C GLY A 696 -41.83 7.56 10.61
N ALA A 697 -42.73 6.66 11.02
CA ALA A 697 -43.84 7.01 11.89
C ALA A 697 -43.39 7.54 13.27
N GLU A 698 -42.33 6.95 13.84
CA GLU A 698 -41.73 7.43 15.10
C GLU A 698 -41.07 8.82 14.94
N LEU A 699 -40.39 9.06 13.82
CA LEU A 699 -39.80 10.38 13.52
C LEU A 699 -40.84 11.46 13.28
N ASP A 700 -41.90 11.17 12.54
CA ASP A 700 -42.99 12.13 12.30
C ASP A 700 -43.68 12.51 13.61
N ALA A 701 -43.89 11.54 14.51
CA ALA A 701 -44.42 11.79 15.85
C ALA A 701 -43.47 12.67 16.69
N MET A 702 -42.15 12.45 16.61
CA MET A 702 -41.15 13.25 17.33
C MET A 702 -40.95 14.65 16.74
N GLN A 703 -41.15 14.83 15.43
CA GLN A 703 -40.93 16.10 14.74
C GLN A 703 -41.83 17.22 15.30
N HIS A 704 -43.11 16.92 15.54
CA HIS A 704 -44.04 17.88 16.16
C HIS A 704 -43.64 18.31 17.58
N VAL A 705 -43.06 17.38 18.34
CA VAL A 705 -42.55 17.64 19.70
C VAL A 705 -41.26 18.45 19.64
N ALA A 706 -40.39 18.16 18.66
CA ALA A 706 -39.15 18.89 18.40
C ALA A 706 -39.42 20.35 18.00
N ASP A 707 -40.40 20.61 17.13
CA ASP A 707 -40.75 21.98 16.72
C ASP A 707 -41.27 22.80 17.90
N LYS A 708 -42.09 22.18 18.77
CA LYS A 708 -42.56 22.81 20.00
C LYS A 708 -41.42 23.10 20.96
N TYR A 709 -40.50 22.15 21.14
CA TYR A 709 -39.29 22.29 21.97
C TYR A 709 -38.41 23.44 21.45
N ASN A 710 -38.07 23.45 20.17
CA ASN A 710 -37.24 24.49 19.54
C ASN A 710 -37.89 25.88 19.65
N SER A 711 -39.21 25.98 19.47
CA SER A 711 -39.92 27.26 19.61
C SER A 711 -39.89 27.81 21.04
N LEU A 712 -39.91 26.93 22.05
CA LEU A 712 -39.81 27.30 23.46
C LEU A 712 -38.37 27.61 23.85
N GLN A 713 -37.39 26.88 23.30
CA GLN A 713 -35.98 27.16 23.50
C GLN A 713 -35.59 28.54 22.96
N GLN A 714 -36.07 28.92 21.77
CA GLN A 714 -35.89 30.29 21.24
C GLN A 714 -36.55 31.36 22.12
N LYS A 715 -37.75 31.09 22.66
CA LYS A 715 -38.41 32.00 23.61
C LYS A 715 -37.62 32.12 24.91
N LEU A 716 -37.04 31.03 25.40
CA LEU A 716 -36.19 31.04 26.59
C LEU A 716 -34.95 31.91 26.39
N GLU A 717 -34.27 31.75 25.25
CA GLU A 717 -33.10 32.57 24.92
C GLU A 717 -33.45 34.06 24.83
N MET A 718 -34.56 34.39 24.16
CA MET A 718 -35.03 35.77 24.03
C MET A 718 -35.37 36.39 25.40
N ASN A 719 -36.11 35.68 26.26
CA ASN A 719 -36.51 36.17 27.57
C ASN A 719 -35.32 36.25 28.54
N SER A 720 -34.38 35.30 28.47
CA SER A 720 -33.15 35.32 29.26
C SER A 720 -32.24 36.48 28.87
N HIS A 721 -32.16 36.79 27.57
CA HIS A 721 -31.45 37.97 27.09
C HIS A 721 -32.12 39.27 27.56
N ALA A 722 -33.44 39.37 27.46
CA ALA A 722 -34.20 40.53 27.95
C ALA A 722 -34.03 40.75 29.46
N LEU A 723 -34.04 39.67 30.25
CA LEU A 723 -33.75 39.68 31.68
C LEU A 723 -32.35 40.22 31.98
N ARG A 724 -31.34 39.76 31.24
CA ARG A 724 -29.95 40.23 31.41
C ARG A 724 -29.83 41.73 31.15
N VAL A 725 -30.42 42.21 30.04
CA VAL A 725 -30.44 43.64 29.70
C VAL A 725 -31.18 44.46 30.76
N ALA A 726 -32.29 43.96 31.30
CA ALA A 726 -33.04 44.64 32.36
C ALA A 726 -32.22 44.74 33.67
N ARG A 727 -31.47 43.69 34.04
CA ARG A 727 -30.55 43.70 35.19
C ARG A 727 -29.40 44.69 35.04
N GLU A 728 -28.76 44.72 33.86
CA GLU A 728 -27.68 45.67 33.55
C GLU A 728 -28.17 47.12 33.58
N ARG A 729 -29.40 47.38 33.10
CA ARG A 729 -30.04 48.70 33.19
C ARG A 729 -30.33 49.10 34.63
N ALA A 730 -30.90 48.20 35.45
CA ALA A 730 -31.20 48.51 36.85
C ALA A 730 -29.93 48.84 37.66
N ALA A 731 -28.84 48.10 37.42
CA ALA A 731 -27.56 48.30 38.08
C ALA A 731 -26.86 49.63 37.70
N SER A 732 -27.11 50.15 36.50
CA SER A 732 -26.52 51.41 36.01
C SER A 732 -27.35 52.66 36.34
N THR A 733 -28.48 52.51 37.04
CA THR A 733 -29.29 53.68 37.43
C THR A 733 -28.64 54.49 38.55
N PRO A 734 -28.74 55.84 38.52
CA PRO A 734 -28.28 56.70 39.61
C PRO A 734 -28.91 56.34 40.96
N HIS A 735 -30.11 55.73 40.96
CA HIS A 735 -30.79 55.28 42.16
C HIS A 735 -30.07 54.15 42.90
N ALA A 736 -29.44 53.21 42.18
CA ALA A 736 -28.67 52.12 42.79
C ALA A 736 -27.38 52.62 43.47
N GLN A 737 -26.75 53.65 42.90
CA GLN A 737 -25.58 54.31 43.47
C GLN A 737 -25.96 55.15 44.69
N LEU A 738 -27.07 55.89 44.61
CA LEU A 738 -27.62 56.65 45.74
C LEU A 738 -28.06 55.73 46.90
N LEU A 739 -28.52 54.51 46.63
CA LEU A 739 -28.88 53.53 47.67
C LEU A 739 -27.65 53.16 48.52
N GLN A 740 -26.54 52.80 47.88
CA GLN A 740 -25.29 52.45 48.58
C GLN A 740 -24.74 53.63 49.39
N GLU A 741 -24.84 54.85 48.86
CA GLU A 741 -24.37 56.06 49.54
C GLU A 741 -25.27 56.41 50.74
N VAL A 742 -26.58 56.19 50.65
CA VAL A 742 -27.52 56.34 51.77
C VAL A 742 -27.22 55.31 52.87
N GLU A 743 -27.01 54.04 52.53
CA GLU A 743 -26.68 52.99 53.50
C GLU A 743 -25.37 53.31 54.25
N ALA A 744 -24.33 53.74 53.54
CA ALA A 744 -23.06 54.14 54.13
C ALA A 744 -23.19 55.35 55.09
N LEU A 745 -24.05 56.33 54.76
CA LEU A 745 -24.31 57.48 55.63
C LEU A 745 -25.15 57.13 56.86
N VAL A 746 -26.09 56.18 56.76
CA VAL A 746 -26.84 55.67 57.92
C VAL A 746 -25.88 55.02 58.91
N GLU A 747 -24.99 54.15 58.40
CA GLU A 747 -24.02 53.45 59.24
C GLU A 747 -23.06 54.45 59.91
N ARG A 748 -22.59 55.46 59.17
CA ARG A 748 -21.71 56.52 59.69
C ARG A 748 -22.40 57.37 60.76
N ALA A 749 -23.68 57.72 60.60
CA ALA A 749 -24.45 58.43 61.61
C ALA A 749 -24.66 57.59 62.88
N ALA A 750 -24.86 56.28 62.75
CA ALA A 750 -24.97 55.35 63.87
C ALA A 750 -23.66 55.20 64.64
N GLN A 751 -22.52 55.12 63.93
CA GLN A 751 -21.19 55.09 64.55
C GLN A 751 -20.89 56.39 65.33
N LEU A 752 -21.21 57.55 64.76
CA LEU A 752 -21.05 58.85 65.44
C LEU A 752 -21.97 58.97 66.67
N ALA A 753 -23.19 58.43 66.61
CA ALA A 753 -24.08 58.38 67.76
C ALA A 753 -23.52 57.49 68.90
N ALA A 754 -22.95 56.34 68.55
CA ALA A 754 -22.28 55.46 69.51
C ALA A 754 -21.02 56.11 70.11
N ALA A 755 -20.27 56.90 69.33
CA ALA A 755 -19.13 57.67 69.80
C ALA A 755 -19.56 58.76 70.82
N VAL A 756 -20.63 59.50 70.55
CA VAL A 756 -21.18 60.50 71.48
C VAL A 756 -21.60 59.88 72.81
N GLU A 757 -22.26 58.72 72.80
CA GLU A 757 -22.66 58.04 74.03
C GLU A 757 -21.46 57.46 74.79
N ARG A 758 -20.43 56.99 74.07
CA ARG A 758 -19.16 56.59 74.69
C ARG A 758 -18.49 57.77 75.40
N ASP A 759 -18.36 58.91 74.72
CA ASP A 759 -17.70 60.09 75.29
C ASP A 759 -18.51 60.70 76.44
N ARG A 760 -19.84 60.59 76.42
CA ARG A 760 -20.71 60.96 77.57
C ARG A 760 -20.43 60.10 78.80
N ARG A 761 -20.25 58.79 78.63
CA ARG A 761 -19.85 57.90 79.73
C ARG A 761 -18.47 58.27 80.24
N THR A 762 -17.52 58.50 79.35
CA THR A 762 -16.17 58.98 79.72
C THR A 762 -16.22 60.30 80.50
N GLN A 763 -17.09 61.24 80.13
CA GLN A 763 -17.30 62.49 80.87
C GLN A 763 -17.87 62.27 82.27
N ALA A 764 -18.83 61.35 82.43
CA ALA A 764 -19.41 61.01 83.73
C ALA A 764 -18.37 60.34 84.65
N ASP A 765 -17.63 59.37 84.11
CA ASP A 765 -16.61 58.60 84.85
C ASP A 765 -15.41 59.49 85.26
N THR A 766 -14.99 60.41 84.40
CA THR A 766 -13.90 61.38 84.70
C THR A 766 -14.34 62.44 85.71
N ALA A 767 -15.60 62.88 85.68
CA ALA A 767 -16.15 63.79 86.69
C ALA A 767 -16.27 63.14 88.08
N GLU A 768 -16.57 61.84 88.14
CA GLU A 768 -16.59 61.06 89.38
C GLU A 768 -15.16 60.83 89.92
N ARG A 769 -14.20 60.48 89.04
CA ARG A 769 -12.77 60.40 89.39
C ARG A 769 -12.21 61.70 89.94
N ALA A 770 -12.61 62.86 89.41
CA ALA A 770 -12.20 64.15 89.94
C ALA A 770 -12.63 64.37 91.39
N ARG A 771 -13.80 63.83 91.80
CA ARG A 771 -14.27 63.87 93.20
C ARG A 771 -13.51 62.91 94.11
N GLU A 772 -13.17 61.72 93.62
CA GLU A 772 -12.40 60.74 94.40
C GLU A 772 -10.94 61.16 94.62
N LEU A 773 -10.34 61.84 93.64
CA LEU A 773 -8.96 62.34 93.70
C LEU A 773 -8.78 63.44 94.76
N GLU A 774 -9.84 64.19 95.06
CA GLU A 774 -9.87 65.22 96.13
C GLU A 774 -9.69 64.60 97.54
N ALA A 775 -10.11 63.35 97.73
CA ALA A 775 -10.04 62.64 99.01
C ALA A 775 -8.70 61.92 99.27
N LYS A 776 -7.95 61.61 98.21
CA LYS A 776 -6.75 60.74 98.27
C LYS A 776 -5.43 61.52 98.39
N VAL A 777 -5.48 62.84 98.63
CA VAL A 777 -4.33 63.77 98.65
C VAL A 777 -3.37 63.61 99.86
N LYS A 778 -3.60 62.64 100.77
CA LYS A 778 -3.08 62.76 102.14
C LYS A 778 -1.74 62.07 102.49
N ASP A 779 -1.10 61.21 101.68
CA ASP A 779 0.26 60.69 102.07
C ASP A 779 1.09 59.88 101.04
N ILE A 780 2.42 59.84 101.27
CA ILE A 780 3.47 58.82 100.92
C ILE A 780 4.31 58.94 99.61
N LYS A 781 5.64 59.06 99.77
CA LYS A 781 6.65 59.42 98.74
C LYS A 781 7.77 58.39 98.44
N GLY A 782 7.70 57.14 98.90
CA GLY A 782 8.85 56.20 98.85
C GLY A 782 8.94 55.19 97.69
N HIS A 783 7.89 55.06 96.87
CA HIS A 783 7.74 53.92 95.93
C HIS A 783 8.23 54.21 94.48
N ARG A 784 8.46 55.48 94.15
CA ARG A 784 8.60 55.98 92.75
C ARG A 784 9.87 55.57 92.01
N GLU A 785 10.98 55.39 92.71
CA GLU A 785 12.28 55.36 92.03
C GLU A 785 12.63 54.00 91.40
N ARG A 786 11.92 52.92 91.78
CA ARG A 786 12.18 51.56 91.29
C ARG A 786 11.31 51.14 90.10
N GLU A 787 10.14 51.76 89.92
CA GLU A 787 9.20 51.43 88.83
C GLU A 787 9.64 52.07 87.48
N PHE A 788 10.27 53.25 87.53
CA PHE A 788 10.71 53.98 86.33
C PHE A 788 11.68 53.20 85.45
N LYS A 789 12.69 52.55 86.05
CA LYS A 789 13.65 51.76 85.28
C LYS A 789 13.03 50.51 84.65
N LYS A 790 12.05 49.88 85.31
CA LYS A 790 11.39 48.68 84.77
C LYS A 790 10.51 49.00 83.56
N ALA A 791 9.84 50.16 83.56
CA ALA A 791 8.95 50.56 82.48
C ALA A 791 9.71 50.96 81.19
N GLU A 792 10.89 51.58 81.30
CA GLU A 792 11.72 51.93 80.13
C GLU A 792 12.26 50.68 79.42
N GLU A 793 12.73 49.68 80.17
CA GLU A 793 13.24 48.42 79.61
C GLU A 793 12.12 47.62 78.91
N ALA A 794 10.92 47.62 79.49
CA ALA A 794 9.74 46.97 78.89
C ALA A 794 9.34 47.59 77.54
N LEU A 795 9.40 48.93 77.42
CA LEU A 795 9.09 49.65 76.18
C LEU A 795 10.07 49.32 75.05
N LYS A 796 11.38 49.34 75.35
CA LYS A 796 12.42 49.02 74.35
C LYS A 796 12.30 47.59 73.84
N LYS A 797 11.91 46.66 74.70
CA LYS A 797 11.68 45.26 74.34
C LYS A 797 10.45 45.11 73.43
N ALA A 798 9.30 45.65 73.84
CA ALA A 798 8.06 45.59 73.06
C ALA A 798 8.18 46.23 71.66
N LYS A 799 8.96 47.32 71.53
CA LYS A 799 9.18 47.99 70.23
C LYS A 799 10.00 47.13 69.27
N LYS A 800 11.06 46.47 69.76
CA LYS A 800 11.85 45.54 68.95
C LYS A 800 11.03 44.33 68.51
N ASP A 801 10.20 43.80 69.40
CA ASP A 801 9.37 42.62 69.12
C ASP A 801 8.29 42.95 68.06
N ALA A 802 7.64 44.11 68.13
CA ALA A 802 6.66 44.58 67.14
C ALA A 802 7.28 44.85 65.75
N GLU A 803 8.45 45.51 65.66
CA GLU A 803 9.15 45.73 64.39
C GLU A 803 9.61 44.40 63.76
N HIS A 804 10.06 43.44 64.58
CA HIS A 804 10.48 42.12 64.12
C HIS A 804 9.29 41.32 63.55
N HIS A 805 8.18 41.23 64.29
CA HIS A 805 6.99 40.49 63.84
C HIS A 805 6.30 41.12 62.62
N SER A 806 6.21 42.45 62.54
CA SER A 806 5.66 43.15 61.38
C SER A 806 6.45 42.88 60.09
N LYS A 807 7.80 42.85 60.20
CA LYS A 807 8.68 42.57 59.05
C LYS A 807 8.57 41.10 58.62
N SER A 808 8.55 40.17 59.56
CA SER A 808 8.34 38.73 59.28
C SER A 808 6.96 38.43 58.69
N TRP A 809 5.92 39.14 59.13
CA TRP A 809 4.56 39.01 58.59
C TRP A 809 4.47 39.48 57.12
N LYS A 810 4.96 40.68 56.77
CA LYS A 810 4.92 41.21 55.39
C LYS A 810 5.66 40.32 54.39
N GLN A 811 6.79 39.75 54.81
CA GLN A 811 7.56 38.84 53.96
C GLN A 811 6.77 37.56 53.65
N ARG A 812 6.04 37.04 54.64
CA ARG A 812 5.25 35.80 54.50
C ARG A 812 3.92 36.03 53.76
N GLU A 813 3.36 37.24 53.80
CA GLU A 813 2.17 37.64 53.03
C GLU A 813 2.43 37.58 51.52
N GLN A 814 3.58 38.13 51.07
CA GLN A 814 3.97 38.05 49.65
C GLN A 814 4.17 36.61 49.19
N GLU A 815 4.80 35.76 50.02
CA GLU A 815 4.98 34.34 49.71
C GLU A 815 3.65 33.56 49.67
N PHE A 816 2.66 33.93 50.51
CA PHE A 816 1.34 33.31 50.49
C PHE A 816 0.57 33.65 49.20
N GLU A 817 0.54 34.92 48.78
CA GLU A 817 -0.16 35.35 47.57
C GLU A 817 0.49 34.77 46.29
N THR A 818 1.82 34.67 46.23
CA THR A 818 2.49 34.02 45.09
C THR A 818 2.15 32.54 45.00
N LEU A 819 2.22 31.80 46.11
CA LEU A 819 1.84 30.38 46.15
C LEU A 819 0.36 30.16 45.81
N ARG A 820 -0.53 31.06 46.22
CA ARG A 820 -1.96 30.98 45.91
C ARG A 820 -2.21 31.10 44.40
N LEU A 821 -1.55 32.05 43.74
CA LEU A 821 -1.64 32.22 42.28
C LEU A 821 -1.07 31.01 41.54
N GLU A 822 0.08 30.47 41.98
CA GLU A 822 0.67 29.25 41.40
C GLU A 822 -0.28 28.05 41.52
N VAL A 823 -0.94 27.88 42.68
CA VAL A 823 -1.95 26.81 42.86
C VAL A 823 -3.14 27.01 41.92
N GLU A 824 -3.63 28.24 41.75
CA GLU A 824 -4.76 28.52 40.85
C GLU A 824 -4.41 28.29 39.37
N GLU A 825 -3.19 28.64 38.94
CA GLU A 825 -2.69 28.35 37.59
C GLU A 825 -2.52 26.85 37.35
N LEU A 826 -1.91 26.12 38.29
CA LEU A 826 -1.77 24.65 38.21
C LEU A 826 -3.14 23.95 38.18
N GLN A 827 -4.11 24.47 38.92
CA GLN A 827 -5.46 23.92 38.95
C GLN A 827 -6.16 24.09 37.59
N LYS A 828 -6.01 25.26 36.93
CA LYS A 828 -6.47 25.47 35.55
C LYS A 828 -5.73 24.59 34.55
N ALA A 829 -4.43 24.35 34.74
CA ALA A 829 -3.64 23.45 33.90
C ALA A 829 -4.14 22.00 33.99
N VAL A 830 -4.40 21.49 35.20
CA VAL A 830 -4.98 20.15 35.44
C VAL A 830 -6.33 20.01 34.75
N GLU A 831 -7.24 20.98 34.89
CA GLU A 831 -8.54 20.97 34.22
C GLU A 831 -8.41 20.98 32.69
N GLY A 832 -7.47 21.76 32.14
CA GLY A 832 -7.16 21.81 30.71
C GLY A 832 -6.61 20.48 30.17
N SER A 833 -5.63 19.90 30.86
CA SER A 833 -5.03 18.60 30.52
C SER A 833 -6.06 17.46 30.60
N ALA A 834 -6.95 17.48 31.60
CA ALA A 834 -8.03 16.50 31.75
C ALA A 834 -9.03 16.57 30.60
N ARG A 835 -9.44 17.78 30.17
CA ARG A 835 -10.32 17.96 29.00
C ARG A 835 -9.65 17.47 27.71
N GLN A 836 -8.38 17.81 27.49
CA GLN A 836 -7.64 17.33 26.32
C GLN A 836 -7.50 15.80 26.29
N LEU A 837 -7.34 15.17 27.46
CA LEU A 837 -7.31 13.72 27.57
C LEU A 837 -8.66 13.09 27.21
N GLN A 838 -9.76 13.68 27.67
CA GLN A 838 -11.12 13.25 27.32
C GLN A 838 -11.37 13.35 25.80
N ASP A 839 -11.09 14.51 25.19
CA ASP A 839 -11.25 14.72 23.74
C ASP A 839 -10.40 13.73 22.92
N THR A 840 -9.19 13.42 23.39
CA THR A 840 -8.29 12.44 22.75
C THR A 840 -8.84 11.02 22.91
N GLY A 841 -9.45 10.70 24.04
CA GLY A 841 -10.15 9.43 24.29
C GLY A 841 -11.34 9.22 23.34
N ASP A 842 -12.18 10.24 23.18
CA ASP A 842 -13.34 10.19 22.29
C ASP A 842 -12.93 10.04 20.82
N SER A 843 -11.88 10.77 20.40
CA SER A 843 -11.27 10.60 19.07
C SER A 843 -10.65 9.21 18.88
N GLY A 844 -10.06 8.64 19.94
CA GLY A 844 -9.56 7.27 19.96
C GLY A 844 -10.66 6.23 19.73
N ALA A 845 -11.82 6.38 20.39
CA ALA A 845 -12.97 5.49 20.21
C ALA A 845 -13.51 5.53 18.77
N GLN A 846 -13.58 6.72 18.16
CA GLN A 846 -13.98 6.87 16.75
C GLN A 846 -13.00 6.17 15.79
N LEU A 847 -11.69 6.34 16.00
CA LEU A 847 -10.66 5.67 15.21
C LEU A 847 -10.67 4.16 15.40
N GLN A 848 -11.01 3.68 16.61
CA GLN A 848 -11.13 2.25 16.89
C GLN A 848 -12.33 1.63 16.16
N ALA A 849 -13.45 2.34 16.05
CA ALA A 849 -14.58 1.92 15.22
C ALA A 849 -14.21 1.90 13.73
N ALA A 850 -13.51 2.93 13.24
CA ALA A 850 -13.02 2.98 11.86
C ALA A 850 -12.03 1.84 11.54
N LEU A 851 -11.17 1.47 12.50
CA LEU A 851 -10.25 0.34 12.37
C LEU A 851 -11.02 -0.99 12.24
N ARG A 852 -12.08 -1.20 13.02
CA ARG A 852 -12.92 -2.40 12.90
C ARG A 852 -13.59 -2.49 11.53
N ALA A 853 -14.21 -1.41 11.07
CA ALA A 853 -14.82 -1.37 9.73
C ALA A 853 -13.79 -1.66 8.62
N ALA A 854 -12.63 -0.99 8.66
CA ALA A 854 -11.57 -1.22 7.67
C ALA A 854 -10.98 -2.65 7.73
N LYS A 855 -10.99 -3.28 8.91
CA LYS A 855 -10.57 -4.67 9.07
C LYS A 855 -11.58 -5.63 8.44
N ASP A 856 -12.87 -5.44 8.71
CA ASP A 856 -13.93 -6.29 8.15
C ASP A 856 -13.96 -6.20 6.62
N ASP A 857 -13.76 -4.99 6.06
CA ASP A 857 -13.62 -4.77 4.62
C ASP A 857 -12.39 -5.49 4.03
N HIS A 858 -11.25 -5.45 4.73
CA HIS A 858 -10.04 -6.17 4.33
C HIS A 858 -10.22 -7.69 4.36
N ASP A 859 -10.84 -8.22 5.42
CA ASP A 859 -11.08 -9.65 5.58
C ASP A 859 -12.05 -10.16 4.49
N SER A 860 -13.09 -9.39 4.19
CA SER A 860 -14.04 -9.66 3.10
C SER A 860 -13.37 -9.66 1.72
N ALA A 861 -12.56 -8.64 1.41
CA ALA A 861 -11.80 -8.56 0.16
C ALA A 861 -10.79 -9.71 0.01
N THR A 862 -10.11 -10.08 1.11
CA THR A 862 -9.16 -11.20 1.14
C THR A 862 -9.85 -12.54 0.88
N ALA A 863 -11.04 -12.75 1.43
CA ALA A 863 -11.83 -13.96 1.18
C ALA A 863 -12.22 -14.09 -0.31
N ALA A 864 -12.67 -12.98 -0.92
CA ALA A 864 -13.03 -12.94 -2.34
C ALA A 864 -11.83 -13.26 -3.26
N VAL A 865 -10.65 -12.69 -2.97
CA VAL A 865 -9.41 -12.99 -3.70
C VAL A 865 -9.05 -14.47 -3.59
N LYS A 866 -9.11 -15.06 -2.39
CA LYS A 866 -8.83 -16.50 -2.20
C LYS A 866 -9.79 -17.38 -2.99
N GLU A 867 -11.08 -17.07 -2.99
CA GLU A 867 -12.08 -17.83 -3.74
C GLU A 867 -11.76 -17.81 -5.25
N LEU A 868 -11.48 -16.64 -5.83
CA LEU A 868 -11.12 -16.50 -7.24
C LEU A 868 -9.81 -17.21 -7.59
N GLN A 869 -8.79 -17.14 -6.72
CA GLN A 869 -7.54 -17.88 -6.90
C GLN A 869 -7.79 -19.40 -6.93
N THR A 870 -8.68 -19.92 -6.09
CA THR A 870 -9.04 -21.35 -6.12
C THR A 870 -9.76 -21.75 -7.41
N LYS A 871 -10.65 -20.89 -7.93
CA LYS A 871 -11.33 -21.11 -9.22
C LYS A 871 -10.33 -21.13 -10.39
N ILE A 872 -9.44 -20.15 -10.46
CA ILE A 872 -8.38 -20.10 -11.48
C ILE A 872 -7.47 -21.33 -11.41
N LYS A 873 -7.12 -21.79 -10.20
CA LYS A 873 -6.30 -22.99 -10.03
C LYS A 873 -7.00 -24.25 -10.55
N LYS A 874 -8.31 -24.40 -10.31
CA LYS A 874 -9.11 -25.50 -10.85
C LYS A 874 -9.14 -25.46 -12.39
N GLN A 875 -9.43 -24.30 -12.98
CA GLN A 875 -9.42 -24.12 -14.44
C GLN A 875 -8.05 -24.45 -15.06
N LYS A 876 -6.94 -23.99 -14.45
CA LYS A 876 -5.58 -24.28 -14.94
C LYS A 876 -5.25 -25.77 -14.86
N ALA A 877 -5.72 -26.48 -13.83
CA ALA A 877 -5.55 -27.92 -13.71
C ALA A 877 -6.33 -28.70 -14.78
N GLU A 878 -7.55 -28.28 -15.12
CA GLU A 878 -8.31 -28.88 -16.22
C GLU A 878 -7.63 -28.69 -17.58
N ILE A 879 -7.07 -27.51 -17.84
CA ILE A 879 -6.29 -27.24 -19.06
C ILE A 879 -5.04 -28.13 -19.11
N ALA A 880 -4.33 -28.27 -18.00
CA ALA A 880 -3.15 -29.15 -17.93
C ALA A 880 -3.51 -30.61 -18.26
N ASN A 881 -4.62 -31.13 -17.70
CA ASN A 881 -5.09 -32.48 -18.00
C ASN A 881 -5.44 -32.66 -19.48
N ARG A 882 -6.12 -31.68 -20.11
CA ARG A 882 -6.45 -31.73 -21.54
C ARG A 882 -5.19 -31.68 -22.42
N ASN A 883 -4.20 -30.88 -22.05
CA ASN A 883 -2.91 -30.84 -22.75
C ASN A 883 -2.14 -32.17 -22.63
N THR A 884 -2.21 -32.85 -21.49
CA THR A 884 -1.62 -34.20 -21.36
C THR A 884 -2.32 -35.23 -22.24
N GLU A 885 -3.63 -35.12 -22.42
CA GLU A 885 -4.39 -36.00 -23.32
C GLU A 885 -4.02 -35.74 -24.80
N ILE A 886 -3.88 -34.48 -25.20
CA ILE A 886 -3.38 -34.12 -26.55
C ILE A 886 -1.99 -34.73 -26.79
N ALA A 887 -1.07 -34.59 -25.84
CA ALA A 887 0.27 -35.15 -25.96
C ALA A 887 0.24 -36.68 -26.15
N ARG A 888 -0.63 -37.37 -25.42
CA ARG A 888 -0.83 -38.82 -25.55
C ARG A 888 -1.39 -39.20 -26.93
N LEU A 889 -2.36 -38.45 -27.46
CA LEU A 889 -2.93 -38.69 -28.80
C LEU A 889 -1.89 -38.45 -29.90
N LEU A 890 -1.09 -37.37 -29.80
CA LEU A 890 -0.01 -37.07 -30.73
C LEU A 890 1.09 -38.14 -30.69
N GLN A 891 1.47 -38.62 -29.50
CA GLN A 891 2.43 -39.73 -29.36
C GLN A 891 1.92 -41.01 -30.04
N LYS A 892 0.63 -41.31 -29.91
CA LYS A 892 0.00 -42.47 -30.57
C LYS A 892 -0.01 -42.30 -32.10
N LYS A 893 -0.24 -41.08 -32.60
CA LYS A 893 -0.12 -40.75 -34.02
C LYS A 893 1.31 -40.95 -34.53
N GLU A 894 2.30 -40.49 -33.79
CA GLU A 894 3.71 -40.67 -34.15
C GLU A 894 4.12 -42.15 -34.19
N GLN A 895 3.59 -42.96 -33.26
CA GLN A 895 3.78 -44.42 -33.30
C GLN A 895 3.17 -45.05 -34.55
N LEU A 896 1.96 -44.65 -34.96
CA LEU A 896 1.34 -45.13 -36.19
C LEU A 896 2.12 -44.69 -37.44
N ALA A 897 2.65 -43.46 -37.45
CA ALA A 897 3.50 -42.97 -38.52
C ALA A 897 4.78 -43.80 -38.65
N LYS A 898 5.48 -44.07 -37.53
CA LYS A 898 6.66 -44.96 -37.51
C LYS A 898 6.32 -46.37 -38.00
N GLN A 899 5.18 -46.92 -37.58
CA GLN A 899 4.72 -48.23 -38.05
C GLN A 899 4.42 -48.23 -39.55
N ASN A 900 3.87 -47.15 -40.09
CA ASN A 900 3.65 -46.99 -41.53
C ASN A 900 4.97 -46.87 -42.28
N ASP A 901 5.90 -46.05 -41.81
CA ASP A 901 7.24 -45.91 -42.41
C ASP A 901 7.97 -47.26 -42.43
N ASP A 902 7.95 -48.00 -41.30
CA ASP A 902 8.53 -49.35 -41.21
C ASP A 902 7.85 -50.34 -42.16
N THR A 903 6.53 -50.23 -42.33
CA THR A 903 5.76 -51.09 -43.23
C THR A 903 6.01 -50.71 -44.69
N GLU A 904 6.19 -49.44 -44.99
CA GLU A 904 6.50 -48.93 -46.33
C GLU A 904 7.93 -49.25 -46.73
N LEU A 905 8.88 -49.23 -45.80
CA LEU A 905 10.23 -49.77 -45.98
C LEU A 905 10.17 -51.26 -46.32
N LYS A 906 9.38 -52.05 -45.58
CA LYS A 906 9.17 -53.48 -45.88
C LYS A 906 8.48 -53.70 -47.22
N ILE A 907 7.52 -52.86 -47.61
CA ILE A 907 6.91 -52.92 -48.94
C ILE A 907 7.97 -52.62 -50.01
N LYS A 908 8.83 -51.62 -49.82
CA LYS A 908 9.94 -51.34 -50.74
C LYS A 908 10.90 -52.53 -50.83
N GLU A 909 11.28 -53.12 -49.70
CA GLU A 909 12.10 -54.35 -49.65
C GLU A 909 11.44 -55.51 -50.41
N LEU A 910 10.14 -55.73 -50.21
CA LEU A 910 9.37 -56.76 -50.90
C LEU A 910 9.16 -56.45 -52.38
N ASP A 911 9.02 -55.18 -52.77
CA ASP A 911 8.89 -54.74 -54.16
C ASP A 911 10.23 -54.85 -54.91
N TYR A 912 11.35 -54.56 -54.21
CA TYR A 912 12.68 -54.93 -54.68
C TYR A 912 12.83 -56.44 -54.79
N LYS A 913 12.28 -57.22 -53.84
CA LYS A 913 12.30 -58.69 -53.90
C LYS A 913 11.45 -59.23 -55.05
N ILE A 914 10.30 -58.63 -55.34
CA ILE A 914 9.47 -58.96 -56.51
C ILE A 914 10.23 -58.62 -57.78
N LYS A 915 10.78 -57.42 -57.89
CA LYS A 915 11.59 -57.03 -59.06
C LYS A 915 12.78 -57.95 -59.22
N GLU A 916 13.48 -58.29 -58.13
CA GLU A 916 14.60 -59.23 -58.11
C GLU A 916 14.16 -60.62 -58.57
N LEU A 917 13.07 -61.18 -58.04
CA LEU A 917 12.54 -62.50 -58.41
C LEU A 917 11.95 -62.52 -59.84
N GLN A 918 11.35 -61.42 -60.30
CA GLN A 918 10.87 -61.26 -61.67
C GLN A 918 12.03 -61.08 -62.65
N THR A 919 13.05 -60.32 -62.28
CA THR A 919 14.32 -60.28 -63.03
C THR A 919 15.01 -61.61 -62.98
N GLU A 920 14.96 -62.35 -61.88
CA GLU A 920 15.57 -63.68 -61.77
C GLU A 920 14.82 -64.69 -62.64
N ALA A 921 13.49 -64.66 -62.68
CA ALA A 921 12.68 -65.48 -63.58
C ALA A 921 12.97 -65.12 -65.05
N THR A 922 12.90 -63.83 -65.41
CA THR A 922 13.15 -63.38 -66.79
C THR A 922 14.61 -63.48 -67.21
N ASP A 923 15.56 -63.33 -66.29
CA ASP A 923 16.99 -63.50 -66.53
C ASP A 923 17.38 -64.97 -66.55
N CYS A 924 16.70 -65.86 -65.81
CA CYS A 924 16.84 -67.30 -65.97
C CYS A 924 16.32 -67.73 -67.35
N GLU A 925 15.15 -67.23 -67.78
CA GLU A 925 14.62 -67.47 -69.13
C GLU A 925 15.53 -66.89 -70.23
N LYS A 926 16.05 -65.67 -70.03
CA LYS A 926 17.04 -65.08 -70.93
C LYS A 926 18.37 -65.82 -70.86
N LYS A 927 18.81 -66.31 -69.69
CA LYS A 927 20.04 -67.13 -69.54
C LYS A 927 19.90 -68.43 -70.26
N ILE A 928 18.76 -69.08 -70.19
CA ILE A 928 18.50 -70.31 -70.94
C ILE A 928 18.69 -70.00 -72.43
N LYS A 929 18.06 -68.93 -72.93
CA LYS A 929 18.18 -68.48 -74.34
C LYS A 929 19.56 -67.92 -74.75
N SER A 930 20.28 -67.26 -73.84
CA SER A 930 21.61 -66.67 -74.06
C SER A 930 22.70 -67.73 -73.94
N LEU A 931 22.62 -68.63 -72.96
CA LEU A 931 23.52 -69.78 -72.86
C LEU A 931 23.39 -70.62 -74.13
N GLU A 932 22.19 -70.88 -74.64
CA GLU A 932 21.97 -71.54 -75.93
C GLU A 932 22.60 -70.81 -77.13
N LYS A 933 22.75 -69.48 -77.07
CA LYS A 933 23.26 -68.63 -78.16
C LYS A 933 24.77 -68.34 -78.08
N GLU A 934 25.28 -68.02 -76.89
CA GLU A 934 26.68 -67.67 -76.58
C GLU A 934 27.58 -68.89 -76.47
N ASN A 935 26.99 -70.03 -76.13
CA ASN A 935 27.65 -71.30 -76.02
C ASN A 935 26.97 -72.26 -77.00
N PRO A 936 27.31 -72.17 -78.31
CA PRO A 936 26.65 -72.97 -79.36
C PRO A 936 26.84 -74.49 -79.19
N TRP A 937 27.73 -74.89 -78.29
CA TRP A 937 27.98 -76.26 -77.88
C TRP A 937 26.90 -76.82 -76.94
N ILE A 938 26.06 -75.98 -76.31
CA ILE A 938 25.04 -76.42 -75.35
C ILE A 938 23.95 -77.29 -75.99
N PRO A 939 23.33 -76.95 -77.13
CA PRO A 939 22.31 -77.80 -77.76
C PRO A 939 22.85 -79.18 -78.20
N SER A 940 24.11 -79.25 -78.61
CA SER A 940 24.81 -80.47 -79.04
C SER A 940 25.26 -81.34 -77.86
N GLU A 941 25.65 -80.71 -76.75
CA GLU A 941 26.17 -81.39 -75.55
C GLU A 941 25.13 -81.57 -74.42
N ARG A 942 23.88 -81.09 -74.58
CA ARG A 942 22.80 -81.18 -73.56
C ARG A 942 22.54 -82.59 -73.05
N GLN A 943 22.63 -83.57 -73.95
CA GLN A 943 22.49 -85.00 -73.64
C GLN A 943 23.60 -85.57 -72.76
N TYR A 944 24.73 -84.86 -72.62
CA TYR A 944 25.87 -85.22 -71.76
C TYR A 944 25.89 -84.51 -70.40
N PHE A 945 24.94 -83.60 -70.14
CA PHE A 945 24.88 -82.86 -68.89
C PHE A 945 24.35 -83.73 -67.74
N GLY A 946 25.16 -83.90 -66.68
CA GLY A 946 24.79 -84.69 -65.51
C GLY A 946 25.08 -86.19 -65.60
N LEU A 947 25.76 -86.66 -66.65
CA LEU A 947 26.27 -88.05 -66.73
C LEU A 947 27.50 -88.25 -65.85
N ALA A 948 27.49 -89.31 -65.04
CA ALA A 948 28.55 -89.64 -64.08
C ALA A 948 29.87 -90.02 -64.80
N GLY A 949 31.01 -89.46 -64.36
CA GLY A 949 32.35 -89.77 -64.87
C GLY A 949 32.86 -88.96 -66.08
N GLY A 950 32.10 -87.97 -66.57
CA GLY A 950 32.46 -87.14 -67.74
C GLY A 950 33.09 -85.77 -67.43
N ALA A 951 33.33 -84.96 -68.48
CA ALA A 951 33.85 -83.59 -68.34
C ALA A 951 32.91 -82.66 -67.53
N TYR A 952 31.59 -82.95 -67.57
CA TYR A 952 30.50 -82.24 -66.89
C TYR A 952 29.84 -83.08 -65.78
N ASP A 953 30.63 -83.89 -65.07
CA ASP A 953 30.16 -84.65 -63.90
C ASP A 953 29.84 -83.71 -62.72
N PHE A 954 28.54 -83.49 -62.48
CA PHE A 954 28.08 -82.56 -61.45
C PHE A 954 28.30 -83.08 -60.02
N ALA A 955 28.29 -84.39 -59.83
CA ALA A 955 28.49 -85.03 -58.53
C ALA A 955 29.98 -85.23 -58.20
N GLY A 956 30.77 -85.71 -59.17
CA GLY A 956 32.20 -86.01 -59.00
C GLY A 956 33.13 -84.78 -58.96
N LYS A 957 32.81 -83.70 -59.69
CA LYS A 957 33.60 -82.43 -59.68
C LYS A 957 32.99 -81.34 -58.80
N GLN A 958 31.97 -81.66 -57.99
CA GLN A 958 31.22 -80.71 -57.16
C GLN A 958 30.82 -79.44 -57.93
N ALA A 959 30.14 -79.59 -59.08
CA ALA A 959 29.83 -78.47 -59.96
C ALA A 959 28.93 -77.40 -59.30
N HIS A 960 28.15 -77.79 -58.30
CA HIS A 960 27.39 -76.88 -57.43
C HIS A 960 28.29 -75.95 -56.58
N LEU A 961 29.51 -76.39 -56.21
CA LEU A 961 30.53 -75.59 -55.49
C LEU A 961 31.48 -74.84 -56.43
N ALA A 962 31.63 -75.32 -57.68
CA ALA A 962 32.36 -74.60 -58.72
C ALA A 962 31.74 -73.22 -58.98
N GLY A 963 30.40 -73.12 -58.93
CA GLY A 963 29.67 -71.86 -59.00
C GLY A 963 29.91 -70.91 -57.84
N SER A 964 29.99 -71.41 -56.60
CA SER A 964 30.33 -70.61 -55.41
C SER A 964 31.71 -69.99 -55.55
N ARG A 965 32.66 -70.69 -56.15
CA ARG A 965 34.02 -70.18 -56.29
C ARG A 965 34.15 -69.18 -57.44
N VAL A 966 33.48 -69.43 -58.58
CA VAL A 966 33.32 -68.42 -59.65
C VAL A 966 32.62 -67.18 -59.13
N ALA A 967 31.53 -67.35 -58.38
CA ALA A 967 30.71 -66.26 -57.87
C ALA A 967 31.41 -65.52 -56.72
N GLN A 968 32.09 -66.17 -55.78
CA GLN A 968 32.89 -65.48 -54.76
C GLN A 968 33.96 -64.60 -55.40
N LEU A 969 34.56 -65.05 -56.50
CA LEU A 969 35.50 -64.24 -57.27
C LEU A 969 34.75 -63.19 -58.11
N ARG A 970 33.60 -63.46 -58.74
CA ARG A 970 32.84 -62.48 -59.55
C ARG A 970 32.14 -61.42 -58.73
N GLU A 971 31.71 -61.78 -57.54
CA GLU A 971 31.06 -60.95 -56.54
C GLU A 971 32.11 -60.15 -55.77
N ARG A 972 33.26 -60.73 -55.43
CA ARG A 972 34.35 -59.94 -54.86
C ARG A 972 34.90 -58.97 -55.91
N GLN A 973 34.92 -59.34 -57.20
CA GLN A 973 35.15 -58.42 -58.31
C GLN A 973 34.04 -57.35 -58.34
N ASP A 974 32.79 -57.69 -58.60
CA ASP A 974 31.69 -56.71 -58.77
C ASP A 974 31.41 -55.85 -57.53
N LYS A 975 31.54 -56.37 -56.31
CA LYS A 975 31.38 -55.58 -55.07
C LYS A 975 32.47 -54.53 -54.96
N LEU A 976 33.71 -54.92 -55.20
CA LEU A 976 34.83 -53.98 -55.19
C LEU A 976 34.76 -53.04 -56.41
N ALA A 977 34.13 -53.44 -57.52
CA ALA A 977 33.86 -52.62 -58.71
C ALA A 977 32.78 -51.53 -58.51
N ARG A 978 31.70 -51.85 -57.78
CA ARG A 978 30.49 -51.00 -57.69
C ARG A 978 30.60 -49.87 -56.66
N GLY A 979 31.42 -50.03 -55.63
CA GLY A 979 31.70 -48.98 -54.62
C GLY A 979 32.84 -48.03 -55.01
N LEU A 980 33.32 -48.14 -56.24
CA LEU A 980 34.64 -47.67 -56.62
C LEU A 980 34.58 -46.26 -57.19
N ASN A 981 34.74 -45.28 -56.32
CA ASN A 981 34.91 -43.90 -56.75
C ASN A 981 36.38 -43.65 -57.12
N ALA A 982 36.69 -43.72 -58.42
CA ALA A 982 38.04 -43.47 -58.94
C ALA A 982 38.57 -42.04 -58.64
N ARG A 983 37.70 -41.12 -58.17
CA ARG A 983 38.03 -39.75 -57.73
C ARG A 983 37.99 -39.57 -56.20
N ALA A 984 37.72 -40.62 -55.41
CA ALA A 984 37.66 -40.56 -53.94
C ALA A 984 38.92 -39.95 -53.32
N HIS A 985 40.08 -40.25 -53.91
CA HIS A 985 41.35 -39.69 -53.46
C HIS A 985 41.44 -38.15 -53.60
N THR A 986 40.80 -37.56 -54.61
CA THR A 986 40.81 -36.10 -54.85
C THR A 986 39.74 -35.35 -54.05
N LEU A 987 38.60 -35.99 -53.76
CA LEU A 987 37.50 -35.41 -52.97
C LEU A 987 37.81 -35.42 -51.47
N LEU A 988 38.49 -36.45 -50.98
CA LEU A 988 38.95 -36.56 -49.60
C LEU A 988 39.84 -35.36 -49.19
N GLY A 989 40.74 -34.93 -50.07
CA GLY A 989 41.60 -33.77 -49.80
C GLY A 989 40.84 -32.45 -49.62
N LYS A 990 39.70 -32.25 -50.31
CA LYS A 990 38.89 -31.02 -50.18
C LYS A 990 38.06 -30.98 -48.89
N GLU A 991 37.51 -32.11 -48.46
CA GLU A 991 36.73 -32.20 -47.23
C GLU A 991 37.64 -32.17 -45.99
N GLU A 992 38.87 -32.71 -46.09
CA GLU A 992 39.91 -32.53 -45.06
C GLU A 992 40.30 -31.06 -44.86
N GLU A 993 40.41 -30.27 -45.94
CA GLU A 993 40.69 -28.84 -45.88
C GLU A 993 39.55 -28.07 -45.17
N GLN A 994 38.29 -28.36 -45.51
CA GLN A 994 37.13 -27.75 -44.86
C GLN A 994 37.03 -28.10 -43.37
N PHE A 995 37.32 -29.34 -43.00
CA PHE A 995 37.38 -29.75 -41.59
C PHE A 995 38.47 -28.98 -40.83
N GLN A 996 39.65 -28.81 -41.41
CA GLN A 996 40.74 -28.04 -40.81
C GLN A 996 40.37 -26.57 -40.62
N ASP A 997 39.65 -25.97 -41.56
CA ASP A 997 39.19 -24.57 -41.47
C ASP A 997 38.14 -24.34 -40.39
N VAL A 998 37.17 -25.25 -40.24
CA VAL A 998 36.16 -25.18 -39.17
C VAL A 998 36.81 -25.39 -37.80
N MET A 999 37.75 -26.34 -37.69
CA MET A 999 38.55 -26.54 -36.48
C MET A 999 39.41 -25.31 -36.12
N ARG A 1000 39.96 -24.60 -37.11
CA ARG A 1000 40.67 -23.33 -36.90
C ARG A 1000 39.74 -22.26 -36.34
N LYS A 1001 38.54 -22.10 -36.89
CA LYS A 1001 37.54 -21.13 -36.39
C LYS A 1001 37.09 -21.44 -34.96
N LYS A 1002 36.87 -22.71 -34.63
CA LYS A 1002 36.55 -23.15 -33.25
C LYS A 1002 37.63 -22.75 -32.26
N ARG A 1003 38.91 -23.02 -32.57
CA ARG A 1003 40.04 -22.63 -31.70
C ARG A 1003 40.12 -21.12 -31.46
N ILE A 1004 39.85 -20.29 -32.48
CA ILE A 1004 39.83 -18.83 -32.33
C ILE A 1004 38.73 -18.39 -31.35
N VAL A 1005 37.52 -18.95 -31.46
CA VAL A 1005 36.41 -18.62 -30.55
C VAL A 1005 36.69 -19.08 -29.12
N GLU A 1006 37.31 -20.25 -28.94
CA GLU A 1006 37.75 -20.76 -27.63
C GLU A 1006 38.81 -19.86 -26.98
N GLN A 1007 39.80 -19.40 -27.76
CA GLN A 1007 40.83 -18.47 -27.28
C GLN A 1007 40.26 -17.09 -26.94
N ASP A 1008 39.34 -16.55 -27.75
CA ASP A 1008 38.64 -15.30 -27.45
C ASP A 1008 37.85 -15.40 -26.13
N ARG A 1009 37.13 -16.51 -25.94
CA ARG A 1009 36.38 -16.78 -24.71
C ARG A 1009 37.30 -16.84 -23.50
N ALA A 1010 38.41 -17.57 -23.59
CA ALA A 1010 39.39 -17.68 -22.51
C ALA A 1010 39.95 -16.31 -22.12
N LYS A 1011 40.32 -15.48 -23.10
CA LYS A 1011 40.78 -14.10 -22.86
C LYS A 1011 39.73 -13.22 -22.19
N LEU A 1012 38.45 -13.34 -22.57
CA LEU A 1012 37.37 -12.57 -21.92
C LEU A 1012 37.17 -12.96 -20.45
N VAL A 1013 37.32 -14.26 -20.13
CA VAL A 1013 37.25 -14.76 -18.75
C VAL A 1013 38.45 -14.27 -17.92
N GLU A 1014 39.65 -14.31 -18.50
CA GLU A 1014 40.87 -13.78 -17.87
C GLU A 1014 40.75 -12.28 -17.56
N VAL A 1015 40.31 -11.48 -18.54
CA VAL A 1015 40.07 -10.04 -18.36
C VAL A 1015 39.01 -9.80 -17.27
N MET A 1016 37.97 -10.64 -17.17
CA MET A 1016 36.96 -10.51 -16.12
C MET A 1016 37.55 -10.72 -14.72
N LEU A 1017 38.41 -11.73 -14.54
CA LEU A 1017 39.08 -11.99 -13.27
C LEU A 1017 40.03 -10.85 -12.89
N GLU A 1018 40.79 -10.33 -13.84
CA GLU A 1018 41.65 -9.16 -13.59
C GLU A 1018 40.85 -7.91 -13.19
N LEU A 1019 39.68 -7.70 -13.79
CA LEU A 1019 38.80 -6.58 -13.44
C LEU A 1019 38.21 -6.72 -12.02
N ASP A 1020 37.87 -7.94 -11.60
CA ASP A 1020 37.37 -8.21 -10.25
C ASP A 1020 38.46 -7.98 -9.18
N GLU A 1021 39.70 -8.39 -9.44
CA GLU A 1021 40.82 -8.14 -8.54
C GLU A 1021 41.14 -6.64 -8.41
N LYS A 1022 41.18 -5.92 -9.55
CA LYS A 1022 41.36 -4.46 -9.58
C LYS A 1022 40.23 -3.75 -8.84
N LYS A 1023 38.97 -4.15 -9.04
CA LYS A 1023 37.81 -3.61 -8.32
C LYS A 1023 38.00 -3.75 -6.81
N ARG A 1024 38.33 -4.95 -6.33
CA ARG A 1024 38.50 -5.22 -4.90
C ARG A 1024 39.60 -4.34 -4.29
N LYS A 1025 40.74 -4.23 -4.97
CA LYS A 1025 41.87 -3.42 -4.50
C LYS A 1025 41.50 -1.94 -4.40
N THR A 1026 40.95 -1.37 -5.48
CA THR A 1026 40.54 0.04 -5.51
C THR A 1026 39.44 0.36 -4.48
N LEU A 1027 38.53 -0.58 -4.23
CA LEU A 1027 37.48 -0.40 -3.23
C LEU A 1027 38.03 -0.36 -1.79
N VAL A 1028 38.98 -1.24 -1.46
CA VAL A 1028 39.61 -1.26 -0.14
C VAL A 1028 40.40 0.02 0.09
N GLU A 1029 41.21 0.42 -0.88
CA GLU A 1029 41.96 1.70 -0.85
C GLU A 1029 41.01 2.90 -0.67
N ALA A 1030 39.89 2.91 -1.40
CA ALA A 1030 38.88 3.96 -1.27
C ALA A 1030 38.23 3.98 0.11
N CYS A 1031 37.88 2.81 0.67
CA CYS A 1031 37.27 2.73 1.99
C CYS A 1031 38.21 3.22 3.11
N GLU A 1032 39.50 2.87 3.03
CA GLU A 1032 40.51 3.30 4.01
C GLU A 1032 40.74 4.81 3.94
N GLN A 1033 40.90 5.36 2.73
CA GLN A 1033 41.12 6.78 2.52
C GLN A 1033 39.89 7.61 2.93
N VAL A 1034 38.69 7.23 2.49
CA VAL A 1034 37.44 7.88 2.91
C VAL A 1034 37.27 7.83 4.43
N THR A 1035 37.63 6.71 5.07
CA THR A 1035 37.53 6.60 6.53
C THR A 1035 38.46 7.59 7.24
N LYS A 1036 39.69 7.78 6.74
CA LYS A 1036 40.65 8.75 7.26
C LYS A 1036 40.15 10.18 7.09
N ASP A 1037 39.67 10.52 5.90
CA ASP A 1037 39.19 11.86 5.57
C ASP A 1037 37.89 12.18 6.32
N PHE A 1038 37.01 11.19 6.49
CA PHE A 1038 35.78 11.32 7.26
C PHE A 1038 36.05 11.59 8.74
N GLY A 1039 36.99 10.87 9.36
CA GLY A 1039 37.42 11.13 10.73
C GLY A 1039 38.02 12.54 10.89
N SER A 1040 38.88 12.94 9.96
CA SER A 1040 39.51 14.28 9.94
C SER A 1040 38.47 15.39 9.86
N ILE A 1041 37.61 15.38 8.82
CA ILE A 1041 36.57 16.40 8.59
C ILE A 1041 35.59 16.47 9.76
N PHE A 1042 35.18 15.31 10.29
CA PHE A 1042 34.24 15.28 11.42
C PHE A 1042 34.85 15.87 12.70
N SER A 1043 36.14 15.61 12.96
CA SER A 1043 36.85 16.17 14.10
C SER A 1043 37.07 17.70 13.99
N THR A 1044 37.22 18.23 12.77
CA THR A 1044 37.29 19.68 12.51
C THR A 1044 35.95 20.37 12.74
N LEU A 1045 34.83 19.74 12.35
CA LEU A 1045 33.49 20.29 12.56
C LEU A 1045 33.02 20.21 14.01
N LEU A 1046 33.41 19.15 14.73
CA LEU A 1046 33.08 18.88 16.13
C LEU A 1046 34.33 18.42 16.90
N PRO A 1047 34.95 19.31 17.71
CA PRO A 1047 36.09 18.96 18.55
C PRO A 1047 35.76 17.78 19.50
N GLY A 1048 36.65 16.79 19.59
CA GLY A 1048 36.47 15.62 20.46
C GLY A 1048 35.60 14.49 19.88
N ALA A 1049 35.13 14.63 18.64
CA ALA A 1049 34.34 13.62 17.93
C ALA A 1049 35.18 12.84 16.91
N GLN A 1050 34.89 11.54 16.75
CA GLN A 1050 35.54 10.63 15.81
C GLN A 1050 34.49 9.93 14.97
N ALA A 1051 34.79 9.65 13.70
CA ALA A 1051 33.92 8.87 12.84
C ALA A 1051 34.71 7.97 11.89
N ARG A 1052 34.17 6.79 11.56
CA ARG A 1052 34.77 5.84 10.63
C ARG A 1052 33.73 4.98 9.92
N LEU A 1053 34.09 4.45 8.76
CA LEU A 1053 33.33 3.41 8.08
C LEU A 1053 33.84 2.03 8.49
N ARG A 1054 32.94 1.10 8.79
CA ARG A 1054 33.28 -0.30 9.06
C ARG A 1054 32.27 -1.25 8.42
N PRO A 1055 32.69 -2.43 7.94
CA PRO A 1055 31.74 -3.45 7.53
C PRO A 1055 30.93 -3.96 8.74
N PRO A 1056 29.68 -4.41 8.53
CA PRO A 1056 28.88 -5.06 9.55
C PRO A 1056 29.59 -6.29 10.15
N PRO A 1057 29.27 -6.70 11.38
CA PRO A 1057 29.91 -7.86 12.01
C PRO A 1057 29.74 -9.14 11.16
N GLY A 1058 30.84 -9.84 10.90
CA GLY A 1058 30.87 -11.08 10.11
C GLY A 1058 30.85 -10.90 8.59
N LYS A 1059 30.97 -9.66 8.08
CA LYS A 1059 30.93 -9.35 6.64
C LYS A 1059 32.20 -8.64 6.15
N SER A 1060 32.44 -8.71 4.84
CA SER A 1060 33.55 -8.02 4.19
C SER A 1060 33.14 -6.61 3.73
N VAL A 1061 34.12 -5.78 3.33
CA VAL A 1061 33.89 -4.44 2.75
C VAL A 1061 32.99 -4.51 1.50
N LEU A 1062 32.99 -5.65 0.79
CA LEU A 1062 32.19 -5.88 -0.42
C LEU A 1062 30.71 -6.15 -0.13
N ASP A 1063 30.35 -6.47 1.12
CA ASP A 1063 28.99 -6.85 1.50
C ASP A 1063 28.18 -5.69 2.10
N GLY A 1064 28.85 -4.59 2.48
CA GLY A 1064 28.23 -3.38 3.01
C GLY A 1064 29.14 -2.59 3.95
N LEU A 1065 28.80 -1.31 4.16
CA LEU A 1065 29.53 -0.40 5.05
C LEU A 1065 28.57 0.32 6.01
N GLU A 1066 28.95 0.41 7.28
CA GLU A 1066 28.24 1.11 8.34
C GLU A 1066 29.04 2.30 8.85
N VAL A 1067 28.34 3.37 9.21
CA VAL A 1067 28.92 4.56 9.83
C VAL A 1067 28.97 4.33 11.35
N LYS A 1068 30.16 4.47 11.94
CA LYS A 1068 30.34 4.47 13.39
C LYS A 1068 30.86 5.83 13.84
N VAL A 1069 30.23 6.38 14.87
CA VAL A 1069 30.56 7.67 15.47
C VAL A 1069 30.97 7.45 16.92
N GLY A 1070 31.97 8.19 17.40
CA GLY A 1070 32.40 8.20 18.78
C GLY A 1070 32.61 9.61 19.31
N PHE A 1071 32.35 9.82 20.59
CA PHE A 1071 32.63 11.07 21.30
C PHE A 1071 33.48 10.74 22.52
N ASN A 1072 34.53 11.54 22.76
CA ASN A 1072 35.37 11.40 23.94
C ASN A 1072 35.86 9.94 24.17
N ASN A 1073 36.26 9.26 23.08
CA ASN A 1073 36.67 7.84 23.03
C ASN A 1073 35.59 6.77 23.29
N THR A 1074 34.32 7.16 23.41
CA THR A 1074 33.18 6.23 23.51
C THR A 1074 32.47 6.08 22.16
N TRP A 1075 32.43 4.86 21.60
CA TRP A 1075 31.77 4.55 20.34
C TRP A 1075 30.28 4.25 20.55
N LYS A 1076 29.42 4.82 19.70
CA LYS A 1076 27.96 4.60 19.73
C LYS A 1076 27.56 3.46 18.80
N GLU A 1077 26.57 2.67 19.21
CA GLU A 1077 26.07 1.55 18.39
C GLU A 1077 25.11 2.02 17.29
N SER A 1078 24.26 3.00 17.58
CA SER A 1078 23.23 3.53 16.67
C SER A 1078 23.35 5.04 16.45
N LEU A 1079 23.13 5.47 15.20
CA LEU A 1079 23.01 6.88 14.82
C LEU A 1079 21.75 7.56 15.37
N GLY A 1080 20.81 6.79 15.94
CA GLY A 1080 19.56 7.30 16.53
C GLY A 1080 19.75 8.06 17.85
N GLU A 1081 20.88 7.86 18.54
CA GLU A 1081 21.21 8.54 19.81
C GLU A 1081 21.75 9.97 19.62
N LEU A 1082 21.96 10.41 18.37
CA LEU A 1082 22.54 11.70 18.02
C LEU A 1082 21.45 12.77 17.87
N SER A 1083 21.78 14.03 18.21
CA SER A 1083 20.87 15.16 17.97
C SER A 1083 20.61 15.39 16.47
N GLY A 1084 19.50 16.03 16.11
CA GLY A 1084 19.18 16.33 14.70
C GLY A 1084 20.28 17.11 13.96
N GLY A 1085 20.91 18.08 14.63
CA GLY A 1085 22.06 18.83 14.10
C GLY A 1085 23.32 17.97 13.96
N GLN A 1086 23.64 17.15 14.97
CA GLN A 1086 24.81 16.24 14.93
C GLN A 1086 24.68 15.18 13.85
N ARG A 1087 23.50 14.61 13.66
CA ARG A 1087 23.25 13.67 12.54
C ARG A 1087 23.48 14.37 11.21
N SER A 1088 22.97 15.58 11.04
CA SER A 1088 23.17 16.35 9.81
C SER A 1088 24.65 16.64 9.55
N LEU A 1089 25.43 16.92 10.59
CA LEU A 1089 26.89 17.08 10.52
C LEU A 1089 27.60 15.77 10.14
N VAL A 1090 27.22 14.63 10.73
CA VAL A 1090 27.79 13.31 10.38
C VAL A 1090 27.59 13.00 8.90
N ALA A 1091 26.38 13.19 8.37
CA ALA A 1091 26.12 12.97 6.96
C ALA A 1091 26.84 13.96 6.05
N LEU A 1092 26.90 15.24 6.44
CA LEU A 1092 27.65 16.24 5.68
C LEU A 1092 29.14 15.90 5.65
N SER A 1093 29.75 15.52 6.79
CA SER A 1093 31.15 15.09 6.86
C SER A 1093 31.42 13.86 6.01
N LEU A 1094 30.52 12.88 6.00
CA LEU A 1094 30.68 11.69 5.16
C LEU A 1094 30.65 12.09 3.70
N VAL A 1095 29.67 12.89 3.29
CA VAL A 1095 29.56 13.37 1.92
C VAL A 1095 30.81 14.15 1.51
N LEU A 1096 31.31 15.06 2.35
CA LEU A 1096 32.53 15.83 2.08
C LEU A 1096 33.78 14.94 2.00
N ALA A 1097 33.89 13.90 2.84
CA ALA A 1097 34.99 12.94 2.76
C ALA A 1097 34.98 12.17 1.43
N MET A 1098 33.79 11.82 0.92
CA MET A 1098 33.64 11.25 -0.41
C MET A 1098 34.08 12.21 -1.51
N LEU A 1099 33.75 13.50 -1.37
CA LEU A 1099 34.15 14.56 -2.30
C LEU A 1099 35.65 14.83 -2.29
N LEU A 1100 36.33 14.57 -1.17
CA LEU A 1100 37.77 14.74 -1.05
C LEU A 1100 38.54 13.57 -1.67
N PHE A 1101 38.03 12.35 -1.56
CA PHE A 1101 38.67 11.15 -2.13
C PHE A 1101 38.88 11.25 -3.65
N LYS A 1102 37.89 11.82 -4.37
CA LYS A 1102 37.99 12.08 -5.80
C LYS A 1102 37.37 13.43 -6.15
N PRO A 1103 38.17 14.51 -6.20
CA PRO A 1103 37.66 15.86 -6.33
C PRO A 1103 37.04 16.09 -7.71
N ALA A 1104 35.79 16.53 -7.73
CA ALA A 1104 35.11 17.02 -8.92
C ALA A 1104 35.42 18.52 -9.13
N PRO A 1105 35.39 19.00 -10.39
CA PRO A 1105 35.64 20.40 -10.70
C PRO A 1105 34.57 21.37 -10.18
N LEU A 1106 33.36 20.87 -9.89
CA LEU A 1106 32.19 21.67 -9.53
C LEU A 1106 31.41 20.96 -8.43
N TYR A 1107 30.98 21.71 -7.40
CA TYR A 1107 30.12 21.27 -6.31
C TYR A 1107 28.94 22.21 -6.11
N ILE A 1108 27.75 21.64 -5.93
CA ILE A 1108 26.50 22.39 -5.79
C ILE A 1108 25.82 21.97 -4.49
N LEU A 1109 25.57 22.95 -3.61
CA LEU A 1109 24.93 22.76 -2.31
C LEU A 1109 23.68 23.63 -2.22
N ASP A 1110 22.53 23.02 -1.92
CA ASP A 1110 21.24 23.71 -1.89
C ASP A 1110 20.61 23.61 -0.49
N GLU A 1111 20.60 24.74 0.25
CA GLU A 1111 19.99 24.88 1.58
C GLU A 1111 20.45 23.83 2.61
N VAL A 1112 21.71 23.40 2.50
CA VAL A 1112 22.34 22.41 3.40
C VAL A 1112 22.44 22.90 4.84
N ASP A 1113 22.31 24.21 5.04
CA ASP A 1113 22.40 24.93 6.30
C ASP A 1113 21.06 25.05 7.02
N ALA A 1114 19.92 24.66 6.43
CA ALA A 1114 18.59 24.88 7.00
C ALA A 1114 18.44 24.31 8.44
N ALA A 1115 18.97 23.12 8.70
CA ALA A 1115 18.86 22.41 9.98
C ALA A 1115 20.08 22.59 10.93
N LEU A 1116 21.01 23.50 10.61
CA LEU A 1116 22.28 23.68 11.34
C LEU A 1116 22.32 25.02 12.10
N ASP A 1117 22.90 25.03 13.30
CA ASP A 1117 23.08 26.26 14.08
C ASP A 1117 24.12 27.20 13.48
N LEU A 1118 24.05 28.49 13.81
CA LEU A 1118 24.91 29.53 13.24
C LEU A 1118 26.41 29.25 13.46
N SER A 1119 26.79 28.78 14.64
CA SER A 1119 28.17 28.40 14.98
C SER A 1119 28.70 27.28 14.08
N HIS A 1120 27.87 26.28 13.77
CA HIS A 1120 28.23 25.19 12.87
C HIS A 1120 28.31 25.66 11.41
N THR A 1121 27.42 26.56 10.97
CA THR A 1121 27.47 27.09 9.59
C THR A 1121 28.73 27.91 9.31
N GLN A 1122 29.24 28.65 10.29
CA GLN A 1122 30.50 29.40 10.18
C GLN A 1122 31.70 28.46 9.99
N ASN A 1123 31.78 27.39 10.81
CA ASN A 1123 32.86 26.40 10.74
C ASN A 1123 32.84 25.64 9.40
N ILE A 1124 31.65 25.36 8.86
CA ILE A 1124 31.51 24.72 7.53
C ILE A 1124 32.02 25.66 6.42
N GLY A 1125 31.65 26.94 6.46
CA GLY A 1125 32.12 27.93 5.49
C GLY A 1125 33.64 28.07 5.47
N GLN A 1126 34.28 28.03 6.64
CA GLN A 1126 35.73 28.04 6.76
C GLN A 1126 36.37 26.74 6.26
N MET A 1127 35.81 25.59 6.66
CA MET A 1127 36.30 24.27 6.24
C MET A 1127 36.25 24.09 4.71
N LEU A 1128 35.17 24.51 4.06
CA LEU A 1128 35.06 24.44 2.59
C LEU A 1128 36.17 25.25 1.90
N LYS A 1129 36.48 26.43 2.45
CA LYS A 1129 37.54 27.30 1.93
C LYS A 1129 38.94 26.75 2.17
N GLU A 1130 39.16 26.06 3.28
CA GLU A 1130 40.47 25.50 3.63
C GLU A 1130 40.77 24.18 2.89
N HIS A 1131 39.79 23.28 2.81
CA HIS A 1131 39.99 21.92 2.31
C HIS A 1131 39.76 21.75 0.79
N PHE A 1132 39.01 22.64 0.14
CA PHE A 1132 38.65 22.46 -1.27
C PHE A 1132 39.03 23.63 -2.19
N LYS A 1133 40.35 23.87 -2.34
CA LYS A 1133 40.90 24.96 -3.17
C LYS A 1133 40.88 24.70 -4.69
N HIS A 1134 40.67 23.45 -5.10
CA HIS A 1134 40.72 23.02 -6.50
C HIS A 1134 39.35 22.71 -7.10
N SER A 1135 38.27 23.05 -6.38
CA SER A 1135 36.89 22.75 -6.78
C SER A 1135 36.02 23.99 -6.64
N GLN A 1136 35.16 24.24 -7.63
CA GLN A 1136 34.24 25.37 -7.61
C GLN A 1136 32.98 25.03 -6.81
N PHE A 1137 32.73 25.75 -5.72
CA PHE A 1137 31.49 25.64 -4.94
C PHE A 1137 30.48 26.68 -5.37
N ILE A 1138 29.23 26.24 -5.56
CA ILE A 1138 28.05 27.08 -5.75
C ILE A 1138 27.04 26.69 -4.67
N ILE A 1139 26.84 27.59 -3.70
CA ILE A 1139 25.99 27.33 -2.53
C ILE A 1139 24.78 28.25 -2.55
N VAL A 1140 23.57 27.70 -2.40
CA VAL A 1140 22.37 28.47 -2.05
C VAL A 1140 22.19 28.42 -0.54
N SER A 1141 22.21 29.58 0.12
CA SER A 1141 22.06 29.68 1.57
C SER A 1141 21.35 30.99 1.97
N LEU A 1142 20.64 30.91 3.09
CA LEU A 1142 19.95 32.04 3.73
C LEU A 1142 20.66 32.51 5.00
N LYS A 1143 21.68 31.78 5.49
CA LYS A 1143 22.35 32.08 6.76
C LYS A 1143 23.66 32.85 6.54
N ASP A 1144 23.80 33.94 7.28
CA ASP A 1144 24.94 34.86 7.19
C ASP A 1144 26.29 34.16 7.35
N GLY A 1145 26.38 33.16 8.24
CA GLY A 1145 27.62 32.41 8.50
C GLY A 1145 28.14 31.58 7.31
N MET A 1146 27.27 31.28 6.33
CA MET A 1146 27.65 30.48 5.17
C MET A 1146 28.07 31.37 4.00
N PHE A 1147 27.25 32.36 3.63
CA PHE A 1147 27.50 33.17 2.44
C PHE A 1147 28.50 34.32 2.65
N ASN A 1148 28.78 34.73 3.90
CA ASN A 1148 29.83 35.72 4.18
C ASN A 1148 31.24 35.19 3.87
N ASN A 1149 31.42 33.87 3.90
CA ASN A 1149 32.70 33.22 3.61
C ASN A 1149 32.96 33.05 2.09
N ALA A 1150 31.97 33.34 1.24
CA ALA A 1150 32.08 33.22 -0.21
C ALA A 1150 32.86 34.39 -0.85
N ASN A 1151 33.60 34.08 -1.91
CA ASN A 1151 34.40 35.04 -2.67
C ASN A 1151 33.48 35.94 -3.52
N VAL A 1152 32.46 35.34 -4.13
CA VAL A 1152 31.44 36.04 -4.93
C VAL A 1152 30.04 35.71 -4.40
N LEU A 1153 29.22 36.75 -4.26
CA LEU A 1153 27.83 36.66 -3.81
C LEU A 1153 26.88 37.09 -4.93
N PHE A 1154 25.95 36.22 -5.29
CA PHE A 1154 24.85 36.50 -6.21
C PHE A 1154 23.56 36.73 -5.42
N ARG A 1155 23.01 37.94 -5.49
CA ARG A 1155 21.74 38.30 -4.87
C ARG A 1155 20.63 38.25 -5.90
N THR A 1156 19.62 37.42 -5.66
CA THR A 1156 18.43 37.34 -6.50
C THR A 1156 17.35 38.31 -6.04
N ARG A 1157 16.68 38.96 -6.98
CA ARG A 1157 15.54 39.86 -6.73
C ARG A 1157 14.39 39.49 -7.67
N PHE A 1158 13.18 39.84 -7.27
CA PHE A 1158 11.99 39.67 -8.10
C PHE A 1158 11.53 41.05 -8.57
N VAL A 1159 11.53 41.28 -9.89
CA VAL A 1159 11.20 42.57 -10.51
C VAL A 1159 10.21 42.29 -11.65
N ASP A 1160 9.07 42.99 -11.66
CA ASP A 1160 8.05 42.90 -12.72
C ASP A 1160 7.59 41.48 -13.08
N GLY A 1161 7.44 40.60 -12.08
CA GLY A 1161 6.98 39.22 -12.31
C GLY A 1161 8.06 38.28 -12.86
N MET A 1162 9.32 38.69 -12.84
CA MET A 1162 10.48 37.91 -13.30
C MET A 1162 11.64 37.97 -12.30
N SER A 1163 12.46 36.93 -12.26
CA SER A 1163 13.68 36.90 -11.44
C SER A 1163 14.84 37.66 -12.10
N SER A 1164 15.60 38.44 -11.32
CA SER A 1164 16.84 39.08 -11.74
C SER A 1164 17.98 38.75 -10.77
N VAL A 1165 19.23 38.84 -11.22
CA VAL A 1165 20.44 38.48 -10.45
C VAL A 1165 21.40 39.67 -10.41
N GLN A 1166 21.85 40.04 -9.21
CA GLN A 1166 22.85 41.06 -8.97
C GLN A 1166 24.10 40.42 -8.36
N ARG A 1167 25.28 40.75 -8.90
CA ARG A 1167 26.57 40.25 -8.40
C ARG A 1167 27.19 41.22 -7.40
N THR A 1168 27.82 40.70 -6.35
CA THR A 1168 28.63 41.43 -5.38
C THR A 1168 29.90 40.63 -5.11
N VAL A 1169 31.05 41.30 -5.01
CA VAL A 1169 32.33 40.67 -4.70
C VAL A 1169 32.69 41.02 -3.27
N ASN A 1170 33.01 40.02 -2.45
CA ASN A 1170 33.56 40.27 -1.12
C ASN A 1170 35.05 40.59 -1.30
N THR A 1171 35.42 41.86 -1.15
CA THR A 1171 36.83 42.27 -1.08
C THR A 1171 37.45 41.71 0.19
N ARG A 1172 38.55 40.95 0.04
CA ARG A 1172 39.32 40.30 1.11
C ARG A 1172 39.45 41.19 2.36
N ARG A 1173 39.09 40.66 3.53
CA ARG A 1173 39.78 40.96 4.79
C ARG A 1173 40.80 39.88 5.04
#